data_AF-A0A2S7YND5-F1
#
_entry.id   AF-A0A2S7YND5-F1
#
_cell.length_a   1.000
_cell.length_b   1.000
_cell.length_c   1.000
_cell.angle_alpha   90.00
_cell.angle_beta   90.00
_cell.angle_gamma   90.00
#
_symmetry.space_group_name_H-M   'P 1'
#
loop_
_entity.id
_entity.type
_entity.pdbx_description
1 polymer ?
#
loop_
_entity_poly.entity_id
_entity_poly.type
_entity_poly.pdbx_seq_one_letter_code
_entity_poly.pdbx_strand_id
1 'polypeptide(L)'
;MFSDIKEASIEMATPQDKMDSGFTGLVLDNVKLAAPIKDYSSSEQILDSGYYRYYAMGSTYKKKTRSFTNAPLNYTREASILGSKVSGLDVAPFFERARNQYKDKSASDLVHIKDEGAKGDGLTDDTQAVQSVFNKYKDGSKIIYIDAGTYILKDTVTIPSGVRIVGETWSQFAAYGDVFSNADKPKVMLRVGNEGDVGNIEMQDLILTSKGPTPGVVLMEWNIQAKSNGDAALWDVHIRLGGAVGTQLTPAECPPSKSGTNPDTCKVASLLLHITPKASGYFDNLWAWVADHQIDDPQLEDAENNMEQLSVYSARGILVESQKATFLYGTASEHSVFYQYNFHRASNIVTTFLQTESAYFQPTPKPPAPFTNNVGVFPGDPDYSCKAADDFNGCDSSWAVVMTESSNVLIGSAGVYSWFSTYTQECIDKHSCQKSLIYLSSNYDNVRLQQVISIGAKNMIVSSDGTKITSDENQAVTSHPQWAHISLYDVPSKGRPPTSPEEKKCDSTDYFYYEGEWPKYDISGLVGLSRRGAPLGNSSNATSYMPAYATIVNLTPHNFKHVGGPKAYQFYKWDFDDIPSGKGRRNDAWYKQAGVDLTTTNGYAYYEIEGTNQKFNVHVTTNMDDVRSPQRIRFDLQGMGMGAKEYTVPSS
;
A
#
# COMPACT_ATOMS: atom_id res chain seq x y z
N MET A 1 1.46 38.18 -7.65
CA MET A 1 1.25 38.06 -9.11
C MET A 1 2.54 37.47 -9.66
N PHE A 2 2.57 36.19 -10.05
CA PHE A 2 3.80 35.53 -10.54
C PHE A 2 4.15 36.09 -11.92
N SER A 3 5.11 37.01 -11.99
CA SER A 3 5.49 37.75 -13.21
C SER A 3 6.50 37.00 -14.10
N ASP A 4 7.16 35.96 -13.59
CA ASP A 4 8.42 35.43 -14.17
C ASP A 4 8.39 33.94 -14.55
N ILE A 5 7.22 33.41 -14.96
CA ILE A 5 7.06 32.00 -15.43
C ILE A 5 7.94 31.67 -16.67
N LYS A 6 8.69 32.65 -17.21
CA LYS A 6 9.64 32.44 -18.31
C LYS A 6 11.07 32.09 -17.86
N GLU A 7 11.46 32.32 -16.61
CA GLU A 7 12.88 32.18 -16.19
C GLU A 7 13.19 30.95 -15.33
N ALA A 8 12.21 30.42 -14.59
CA ALA A 8 12.35 29.20 -13.79
C ALA A 8 11.02 28.43 -13.75
N SER A 9 11.08 27.10 -13.71
CA SER A 9 9.88 26.26 -13.50
C SER A 9 9.51 26.16 -12.02
N ILE A 10 10.52 26.16 -11.14
CA ILE A 10 10.38 26.13 -9.68
C ILE A 10 11.47 27.04 -9.09
N GLU A 11 11.09 27.88 -8.14
CA GLU A 11 12.02 28.59 -7.25
C GLU A 11 11.92 27.97 -5.85
N MET A 12 13.06 27.59 -5.28
CA MET A 12 13.14 26.88 -4.00
C MET A 12 14.47 27.16 -3.32
N ALA A 13 14.63 26.86 -2.03
CA ALA A 13 15.93 26.95 -1.38
C ALA A 13 16.90 25.91 -1.96
N THR A 14 18.19 26.26 -2.09
CA THR A 14 19.24 25.30 -2.47
C THR A 14 19.18 24.04 -1.59
N PRO A 15 19.12 22.82 -2.17
CA PRO A 15 19.00 21.58 -1.42
C PRO A 15 20.17 21.36 -0.45
N GLN A 16 19.87 21.20 0.84
CA GLN A 16 20.86 20.92 1.88
C GLN A 16 20.34 19.88 2.88
N ASP A 17 21.20 18.96 3.31
CA ASP A 17 20.90 18.03 4.41
C ASP A 17 21.11 18.71 5.76
N LYS A 18 20.26 19.71 6.04
CA LYS A 18 20.36 20.53 7.25
C LYS A 18 18.97 20.97 7.70
N MET A 19 18.75 20.91 9.02
CA MET A 19 17.57 21.50 9.68
C MET A 19 17.44 23.00 9.34
N ASP A 20 16.21 23.48 9.20
CA ASP A 20 15.89 24.86 8.90
C ASP A 20 16.63 25.42 7.66
N SER A 21 16.93 24.56 6.69
CA SER A 21 17.55 24.98 5.44
C SER A 21 16.63 25.82 4.55
N GLY A 22 15.32 25.84 4.85
CA GLY A 22 14.30 26.40 3.97
C GLY A 22 13.96 25.47 2.79
N PHE A 23 14.62 24.32 2.68
CA PHE A 23 14.33 23.30 1.68
C PHE A 23 13.63 22.10 2.34
N THR A 24 12.42 21.82 1.88
CA THR A 24 11.74 20.54 2.10
C THR A 24 11.86 19.76 0.79
N GLY A 25 12.28 18.49 0.85
CA GLY A 25 12.72 17.73 -0.33
C GLY A 25 11.83 17.80 -1.57
N LEU A 26 12.38 17.51 -2.74
CA LEU A 26 11.70 17.52 -4.03
C LEU A 26 11.72 16.12 -4.66
N VAL A 27 10.58 15.66 -5.16
CA VAL A 27 10.48 14.46 -6.00
C VAL A 27 9.83 14.88 -7.31
N LEU A 28 10.53 14.67 -8.42
CA LEU A 28 9.97 14.85 -9.76
C LEU A 28 9.62 13.46 -10.31
N ASP A 29 8.34 13.26 -10.60
CA ASP A 29 7.82 11.98 -11.01
C ASP A 29 7.15 12.07 -12.38
N ASN A 30 7.89 11.74 -13.43
CA ASN A 30 7.49 11.84 -14.83
C ASN A 30 7.17 13.27 -15.28
N VAL A 31 8.13 14.19 -15.09
CA VAL A 31 7.95 15.64 -15.28
C VAL A 31 8.81 16.16 -16.42
N LYS A 32 8.25 17.03 -17.27
CA LYS A 32 9.01 17.80 -18.26
C LYS A 32 9.07 19.27 -17.86
N LEU A 33 10.23 19.71 -17.40
CA LEU A 33 10.50 21.10 -17.00
C LEU A 33 10.77 21.95 -18.25
N ALA A 34 9.97 23.00 -18.45
CA ALA A 34 10.12 23.93 -19.57
C ALA A 34 11.24 24.97 -19.35
N ALA A 35 11.60 25.21 -18.09
CA ALA A 35 12.67 26.09 -17.63
C ALA A 35 13.41 25.45 -16.43
N PRO A 36 14.64 25.88 -16.10
CA PRO A 36 15.39 25.33 -14.96
C PRO A 36 14.68 25.50 -13.61
N ILE A 37 15.10 24.73 -12.60
CA ILE A 37 14.83 25.02 -11.18
C ILE A 37 15.96 25.92 -10.68
N LYS A 38 15.62 26.99 -9.96
CA LYS A 38 16.59 27.97 -9.44
C LYS A 38 16.41 28.17 -7.94
N ASP A 39 17.47 28.66 -7.31
CA ASP A 39 17.41 29.13 -5.92
C ASP A 39 16.57 30.41 -5.84
N TYR A 40 15.70 30.51 -4.83
CA TYR A 40 14.83 31.70 -4.68
C TYR A 40 15.57 32.94 -4.16
N SER A 41 16.75 32.75 -3.55
CA SER A 41 17.50 33.81 -2.85
C SER A 41 18.73 34.28 -3.63
N SER A 42 19.07 33.61 -4.73
CA SER A 42 20.27 33.84 -5.53
C SER A 42 20.03 33.52 -7.01
N SER A 43 21.03 33.70 -7.87
CA SER A 43 20.95 33.31 -9.28
C SER A 43 21.41 31.86 -9.51
N GLU A 44 21.55 31.04 -8.46
CA GLU A 44 21.99 29.65 -8.56
C GLU A 44 20.96 28.80 -9.31
N GLN A 45 21.41 28.03 -10.29
CA GLN A 45 20.58 27.04 -10.96
C GLN A 45 20.74 25.67 -10.26
N ILE A 46 19.64 25.13 -9.77
CA ILE A 46 19.60 23.88 -9.00
C ILE A 46 19.44 22.67 -9.94
N LEU A 47 18.59 22.80 -10.97
CA LEU A 47 18.31 21.73 -11.93
C LEU A 47 18.06 22.31 -13.31
N ASP A 48 18.59 21.69 -14.37
CA ASP A 48 18.33 22.10 -15.75
C ASP A 48 16.84 21.95 -16.15
N SER A 49 16.44 22.64 -17.21
CA SER A 49 15.20 22.30 -17.93
C SER A 49 15.37 20.97 -18.65
N GLY A 50 14.29 20.19 -18.79
CA GLY A 50 14.37 18.91 -19.50
C GLY A 50 13.33 17.92 -19.03
N TYR A 51 13.39 16.70 -19.56
CA TYR A 51 12.55 15.61 -19.09
C TYR A 51 13.24 14.84 -17.97
N TYR A 52 12.56 14.77 -16.84
CA TYR A 52 12.95 14.04 -15.64
C TYR A 52 12.00 12.88 -15.47
N ARG A 53 12.46 11.68 -15.87
CA ARG A 53 11.68 10.46 -15.72
C ARG A 53 11.32 10.23 -14.26
N TYR A 54 12.31 10.12 -13.39
CA TYR A 54 12.15 10.13 -11.94
C TYR A 54 13.38 10.79 -11.31
N TYR A 55 13.19 11.66 -10.33
CA TYR A 55 14.28 12.39 -9.68
C TYR A 55 13.94 12.67 -8.22
N ALA A 56 14.91 12.57 -7.32
CA ALA A 56 14.75 13.01 -5.94
C ALA A 56 15.90 13.90 -5.47
N MET A 57 15.53 14.95 -4.74
CA MET A 57 16.38 15.84 -3.97
C MET A 57 15.93 15.82 -2.51
N GLY A 58 16.73 15.29 -1.59
CA GLY A 58 16.42 15.31 -0.17
C GLY A 58 16.72 14.00 0.56
N SER A 59 16.17 13.86 1.76
CA SER A 59 16.31 12.69 2.63
C SER A 59 15.64 11.46 2.00
N THR A 60 16.43 10.42 1.77
CA THR A 60 15.99 9.17 1.15
C THR A 60 16.42 7.98 1.98
N TYR A 61 15.64 6.90 1.93
CA TYR A 61 15.92 5.66 2.62
C TYR A 61 15.93 4.48 1.66
N LYS A 62 16.99 3.66 1.73
CA LYS A 62 17.11 2.39 1.03
C LYS A 62 17.73 1.35 1.95
N LYS A 63 17.11 0.17 2.09
CA LYS A 63 17.59 -0.93 2.96
C LYS A 63 17.99 -0.44 4.38
N LYS A 64 17.14 0.40 4.99
CA LYS A 64 17.32 1.01 6.33
C LYS A 64 18.42 2.07 6.46
N THR A 65 19.09 2.46 5.37
CA THR A 65 20.11 3.50 5.39
C THR A 65 19.53 4.82 4.92
N ARG A 66 19.66 5.87 5.75
CA ARG A 66 19.39 7.26 5.38
C ARG A 66 20.51 7.80 4.49
N SER A 67 20.14 8.51 3.43
CA SER A 67 21.07 9.27 2.59
C SER A 67 20.40 10.54 2.07
N PHE A 68 21.17 11.62 1.90
CA PHE A 68 20.70 12.77 1.13
C PHE A 68 20.99 12.53 -0.36
N THR A 69 19.94 12.40 -1.16
CA THR A 69 20.04 12.14 -2.61
C THR A 69 19.80 13.43 -3.38
N ASN A 70 20.55 13.64 -4.45
CA ASN A 70 20.29 14.64 -5.48
C ASN A 70 20.59 13.99 -6.83
N ALA A 71 19.69 13.12 -7.29
CA ALA A 71 19.98 12.21 -8.39
C ALA A 71 18.71 11.68 -9.07
N PRO A 72 18.82 11.23 -10.34
CA PRO A 72 17.75 10.47 -10.98
C PRO A 72 17.50 9.15 -10.25
N LEU A 73 16.24 8.73 -10.25
CA LEU A 73 15.80 7.46 -9.72
C LEU A 73 15.45 6.51 -10.87
N ASN A 74 15.49 5.20 -10.59
CA ASN A 74 15.06 4.20 -11.55
C ASN A 74 14.13 3.19 -10.89
N TYR A 75 12.90 3.12 -11.39
CA TYR A 75 11.91 2.14 -10.96
C TYR A 75 10.83 1.97 -12.02
N THR A 76 10.06 0.90 -11.91
CA THR A 76 8.96 0.59 -12.82
C THR A 76 7.63 0.97 -12.20
N ARG A 77 6.73 1.56 -12.99
CA ARG A 77 5.33 1.69 -12.61
C ARG A 77 4.57 0.44 -13.06
N GLU A 78 3.69 -0.03 -12.20
CA GLU A 78 2.75 -1.08 -12.55
C GLU A 78 1.83 -0.60 -13.68
N ALA A 79 1.63 -1.41 -14.72
CA ALA A 79 0.93 -0.95 -15.93
C ALA A 79 -0.57 -0.74 -15.69
N SER A 80 -1.17 -1.51 -14.77
CA SER A 80 -2.61 -1.43 -14.48
C SER A 80 -3.07 -0.10 -13.90
N ILE A 81 -2.16 0.68 -13.29
CA ILE A 81 -2.46 1.98 -12.65
C ILE A 81 -2.16 3.20 -13.56
N LEU A 82 -1.81 2.97 -14.82
CA LEU A 82 -1.42 4.04 -15.74
C LEU A 82 -2.59 4.52 -16.60
N GLY A 83 -2.56 5.80 -16.94
CA GLY A 83 -3.45 6.43 -17.91
C GLY A 83 -2.94 6.31 -19.34
N SER A 84 -3.50 7.13 -20.22
CA SER A 84 -3.06 7.22 -21.62
C SER A 84 -1.69 7.88 -21.73
N LYS A 85 -0.88 7.47 -22.72
CA LYS A 85 0.40 8.12 -23.00
C LYS A 85 0.19 9.60 -23.33
N VAL A 86 1.03 10.44 -22.74
CA VAL A 86 1.04 11.89 -22.99
C VAL A 86 2.29 12.24 -23.80
N SER A 87 2.12 13.05 -24.84
CA SER A 87 3.24 13.49 -25.69
C SER A 87 4.28 14.25 -24.87
N GLY A 88 5.55 13.87 -25.01
CA GLY A 88 6.67 14.47 -24.28
C GLY A 88 7.01 13.82 -22.94
N LEU A 89 6.31 12.74 -22.55
CA LEU A 89 6.64 11.89 -21.40
C LEU A 89 6.99 10.47 -21.88
N ASP A 90 8.08 9.89 -21.40
CA ASP A 90 8.51 8.52 -21.77
C ASP A 90 7.69 7.44 -21.06
N VAL A 91 7.07 7.78 -19.93
CA VAL A 91 6.21 6.91 -19.15
C VAL A 91 4.79 7.47 -19.15
N ALA A 92 3.78 6.60 -19.23
CA ALA A 92 2.41 7.04 -19.05
C ALA A 92 2.20 7.58 -17.61
N PRO A 93 1.46 8.69 -17.44
CA PRO A 93 1.09 9.19 -16.11
C PRO A 93 0.22 8.17 -15.37
N PHE A 94 0.07 8.35 -14.06
CA PHE A 94 -0.97 7.63 -13.33
C PHE A 94 -2.34 7.98 -13.91
N PHE A 95 -3.28 7.05 -13.82
CA PHE A 95 -4.63 7.32 -14.30
C PHE A 95 -5.26 8.44 -13.46
N GLU A 96 -5.82 9.42 -14.15
CA GLU A 96 -6.55 10.54 -13.57
C GLU A 96 -7.87 10.71 -14.34
N ARG A 97 -8.91 11.09 -13.61
CA ARG A 97 -10.23 11.34 -14.19
C ARG A 97 -10.87 12.53 -13.48
N ALA A 98 -11.10 13.60 -14.24
CA ALA A 98 -11.86 14.74 -13.74
C ALA A 98 -13.31 14.36 -13.44
N ARG A 99 -13.87 14.97 -12.39
CA ARG A 99 -15.29 14.89 -12.04
C ARG A 99 -16.18 15.22 -13.24
N ASN A 100 -17.14 14.36 -13.54
CA ASN A 100 -18.10 14.59 -14.61
C ASN A 100 -19.22 15.51 -14.13
N GLN A 101 -19.19 16.78 -14.53
CA GLN A 101 -20.25 17.75 -14.23
C GLN A 101 -21.52 17.59 -15.10
N TYR A 102 -21.59 16.55 -15.95
CA TYR A 102 -22.74 16.25 -16.81
C TYR A 102 -23.21 17.43 -17.68
N LYS A 103 -22.27 18.25 -18.19
CA LYS A 103 -22.56 19.45 -19.01
C LYS A 103 -23.29 19.17 -20.31
N ASP A 104 -23.27 17.92 -20.78
CA ASP A 104 -23.97 17.43 -21.96
C ASP A 104 -25.41 16.94 -21.66
N LYS A 105 -25.84 16.99 -20.40
CA LYS A 105 -27.17 16.54 -19.95
C LYS A 105 -28.12 17.71 -19.74
N SER A 106 -29.40 17.39 -19.80
CA SER A 106 -30.52 18.30 -19.55
C SER A 106 -31.20 17.99 -18.22
N ALA A 107 -32.05 18.88 -17.72
CA ALA A 107 -32.88 18.62 -16.54
C ALA A 107 -33.72 17.34 -16.66
N SER A 108 -34.12 16.96 -17.89
CA SER A 108 -34.89 15.73 -18.12
C SER A 108 -34.08 14.45 -17.91
N ASP A 109 -32.75 14.51 -17.88
CA ASP A 109 -31.87 13.37 -17.59
C ASP A 109 -31.71 13.13 -16.08
N LEU A 110 -32.15 14.08 -15.25
CA LEU A 110 -32.10 13.99 -13.81
C LEU A 110 -33.42 13.47 -13.24
N VAL A 111 -33.35 12.85 -12.07
CA VAL A 111 -34.51 12.50 -11.25
C VAL A 111 -34.24 12.90 -9.80
N HIS A 112 -35.12 13.73 -9.24
CA HIS A 112 -35.06 14.14 -7.84
C HIS A 112 -35.47 12.97 -6.94
N ILE A 113 -34.67 12.66 -5.93
CA ILE A 113 -34.98 11.54 -5.03
C ILE A 113 -36.25 11.80 -4.21
N LYS A 114 -36.58 13.07 -3.93
CA LYS A 114 -37.82 13.44 -3.21
C LYS A 114 -39.08 13.15 -4.03
N ASP A 115 -39.02 13.30 -5.35
CA ASP A 115 -40.13 12.96 -6.25
C ASP A 115 -40.38 11.45 -6.30
N GLU A 116 -39.40 10.65 -5.91
CA GLU A 116 -39.48 9.18 -5.84
C GLU A 116 -39.80 8.67 -4.42
N GLY A 117 -40.16 9.58 -3.50
CA GLY A 117 -40.77 9.23 -2.22
C GLY A 117 -39.88 9.39 -0.99
N ALA A 118 -38.58 9.61 -1.15
CA ALA A 118 -37.69 9.92 -0.03
C ALA A 118 -38.02 11.30 0.57
N LYS A 119 -37.86 11.49 1.88
CA LYS A 119 -38.20 12.74 2.56
C LYS A 119 -37.00 13.63 2.80
N GLY A 120 -35.88 13.07 3.26
CA GLY A 120 -34.68 13.85 3.59
C GLY A 120 -34.88 14.81 4.75
N ASP A 121 -35.81 14.50 5.67
CA ASP A 121 -36.22 15.36 6.79
C ASP A 121 -35.46 15.10 8.11
N GLY A 122 -34.49 14.17 8.11
CA GLY A 122 -33.69 13.79 9.28
C GLY A 122 -34.43 12.92 10.30
N LEU A 123 -35.64 12.44 9.98
CA LEU A 123 -36.51 11.69 10.88
C LEU A 123 -37.14 10.46 10.21
N THR A 124 -37.71 10.63 9.03
CA THR A 124 -38.37 9.57 8.26
C THR A 124 -37.36 8.53 7.81
N ASP A 125 -37.72 7.24 7.97
CA ASP A 125 -36.93 6.14 7.44
C ASP A 125 -37.04 6.11 5.91
N ASP A 126 -35.98 6.55 5.25
CA ASP A 126 -35.89 6.67 3.79
C ASP A 126 -35.28 5.43 3.14
N THR A 127 -34.93 4.38 3.91
CA THR A 127 -34.20 3.20 3.43
C THR A 127 -34.84 2.57 2.19
N GLN A 128 -36.16 2.29 2.25
CA GLN A 128 -36.85 1.64 1.15
C GLN A 128 -37.01 2.56 -0.07
N ALA A 129 -37.24 3.85 0.16
CA ALA A 129 -37.36 4.83 -0.93
C ALA A 129 -36.04 4.96 -1.68
N VAL A 130 -34.93 5.17 -0.95
CA VAL A 130 -33.58 5.26 -1.52
C VAL A 130 -33.21 3.98 -2.28
N GLN A 131 -33.42 2.80 -1.67
CA GLN A 131 -33.12 1.54 -2.34
C GLN A 131 -33.95 1.33 -3.61
N SER A 132 -35.22 1.74 -3.60
CA SER A 132 -36.11 1.63 -4.76
C SER A 132 -35.64 2.50 -5.92
N VAL A 133 -35.19 3.72 -5.63
CA VAL A 133 -34.66 4.66 -6.63
C VAL A 133 -33.39 4.12 -7.28
N PHE A 134 -32.44 3.64 -6.48
CA PHE A 134 -31.23 3.01 -6.99
C PHE A 134 -31.52 1.79 -7.86
N ASN A 135 -32.48 0.95 -7.45
CA ASN A 135 -32.90 -0.22 -8.24
C ASN A 135 -33.59 0.17 -9.55
N LYS A 136 -34.42 1.22 -9.53
CA LYS A 136 -35.19 1.71 -10.69
C LYS A 136 -34.27 2.27 -11.77
N TYR A 137 -33.22 3.01 -11.40
CA TYR A 137 -32.33 3.72 -12.33
C TYR A 137 -30.94 3.10 -12.47
N LYS A 138 -30.78 1.82 -12.07
CA LYS A 138 -29.52 1.07 -12.20
C LYS A 138 -29.07 0.85 -13.65
N ASP A 139 -29.95 1.00 -14.62
CA ASP A 139 -29.59 0.96 -16.04
C ASP A 139 -28.88 2.23 -16.52
N GLY A 140 -28.71 3.21 -15.65
CA GLY A 140 -28.12 4.50 -15.96
C GLY A 140 -29.04 5.39 -16.79
N SER A 141 -30.35 5.09 -16.89
CA SER A 141 -31.32 5.90 -17.66
C SER A 141 -31.51 7.31 -17.09
N LYS A 142 -31.22 7.52 -15.79
CA LYS A 142 -31.23 8.82 -15.11
C LYS A 142 -29.97 9.04 -14.30
N ILE A 143 -29.68 10.31 -14.03
CA ILE A 143 -28.79 10.75 -12.95
C ILE A 143 -29.66 11.03 -11.74
N ILE A 144 -29.38 10.35 -10.63
CA ILE A 144 -30.17 10.45 -9.41
C ILE A 144 -29.68 11.68 -8.65
N TYR A 145 -30.53 12.70 -8.60
CA TYR A 145 -30.27 13.94 -7.90
C TYR A 145 -30.75 13.81 -6.46
N ILE A 146 -29.81 13.76 -5.53
CA ILE A 146 -30.10 13.70 -4.09
C ILE A 146 -30.30 15.13 -3.62
N ASP A 147 -31.55 15.55 -3.50
CA ASP A 147 -31.90 16.86 -2.97
C ASP A 147 -31.25 17.10 -1.60
N ALA A 148 -31.00 18.36 -1.24
CA ALA A 148 -30.43 18.69 0.06
C ALA A 148 -31.35 18.20 1.19
N GLY A 149 -30.76 17.60 2.22
CA GLY A 149 -31.50 17.02 3.33
C GLY A 149 -30.75 15.86 3.99
N THR A 150 -31.35 15.32 5.05
CA THR A 150 -30.81 14.17 5.79
C THR A 150 -31.74 12.98 5.65
N TYR A 151 -31.29 11.97 4.92
CA TYR A 151 -32.02 10.74 4.63
C TYR A 151 -31.63 9.67 5.64
N ILE A 152 -32.53 9.33 6.55
CA ILE A 152 -32.27 8.33 7.61
C ILE A 152 -32.34 6.93 7.01
N LEU A 153 -31.25 6.17 7.15
CA LEU A 153 -31.14 4.78 6.72
C LEU A 153 -31.11 3.88 7.96
N LYS A 154 -32.07 2.96 8.05
CA LYS A 154 -32.21 1.96 9.12
C LYS A 154 -31.89 0.53 8.67
N ASP A 155 -31.40 0.36 7.45
CA ASP A 155 -30.82 -0.89 6.95
C ASP A 155 -29.77 -0.58 5.87
N THR A 156 -29.06 -1.60 5.41
CA THR A 156 -28.13 -1.51 4.29
C THR A 156 -28.87 -1.11 3.02
N VAL A 157 -28.38 -0.06 2.37
CA VAL A 157 -28.74 0.31 1.01
C VAL A 157 -27.62 -0.12 0.07
N THR A 158 -27.96 -0.88 -0.97
CA THR A 158 -27.02 -1.32 -2.00
C THR A 158 -27.17 -0.45 -3.25
N ILE A 159 -26.07 0.14 -3.70
CA ILE A 159 -25.95 0.85 -4.97
C ILE A 159 -25.54 -0.17 -6.03
N PRO A 160 -26.43 -0.55 -6.96
CA PRO A 160 -26.08 -1.45 -8.05
C PRO A 160 -25.20 -0.77 -9.10
N SER A 161 -24.45 -1.58 -9.84
CA SER A 161 -23.74 -1.13 -11.04
C SER A 161 -24.68 -0.41 -12.01
N GLY A 162 -24.18 0.66 -12.62
CA GLY A 162 -24.85 1.54 -13.58
C GLY A 162 -25.43 2.83 -12.98
N VAL A 163 -25.53 2.91 -11.64
CA VAL A 163 -26.07 4.09 -10.94
C VAL A 163 -25.12 5.29 -11.02
N ARG A 164 -25.72 6.48 -11.21
CA ARG A 164 -25.05 7.78 -11.17
C ARG A 164 -25.78 8.70 -10.19
N ILE A 165 -25.05 9.28 -9.24
CA ILE A 165 -25.59 10.07 -8.13
C ILE A 165 -24.90 11.43 -8.09
N VAL A 166 -25.68 12.49 -7.91
CA VAL A 166 -25.21 13.85 -7.63
C VAL A 166 -26.02 14.41 -6.47
N GLY A 167 -25.35 14.89 -5.42
CA GLY A 167 -26.01 15.59 -4.33
C GLY A 167 -26.10 17.10 -4.56
N GLU A 168 -27.01 17.74 -3.83
CA GLU A 168 -27.22 19.18 -3.81
C GLU A 168 -26.54 19.79 -2.58
N THR A 169 -25.25 20.09 -2.68
CA THR A 169 -24.45 20.72 -1.61
C THR A 169 -24.37 19.91 -0.30
N TRP A 170 -25.46 19.80 0.46
CA TRP A 170 -25.53 19.23 1.81
C TRP A 170 -26.45 18.00 1.93
N SER A 171 -26.35 17.11 0.94
CA SER A 171 -27.13 15.87 0.87
C SER A 171 -26.51 14.77 1.72
N GLN A 172 -27.25 14.30 2.73
CA GLN A 172 -26.73 13.41 3.77
C GLN A 172 -27.45 12.06 3.80
N PHE A 173 -26.71 10.96 3.74
CA PHE A 173 -27.21 9.64 4.16
C PHE A 173 -26.76 9.36 5.59
N ALA A 174 -27.71 9.11 6.49
CA ALA A 174 -27.44 8.98 7.91
C ALA A 174 -27.85 7.60 8.44
N ALA A 175 -26.87 6.80 8.89
CA ALA A 175 -27.14 5.53 9.57
C ALA A 175 -27.85 5.77 10.91
N TYR A 176 -28.87 4.98 11.20
CA TYR A 176 -29.60 5.08 12.46
C TYR A 176 -30.25 3.76 12.88
N GLY A 177 -30.33 3.56 14.19
CA GLY A 177 -31.13 2.50 14.80
C GLY A 177 -30.38 1.21 15.12
N ASP A 178 -31.08 0.30 15.80
CA ASP A 178 -30.51 -0.89 16.44
C ASP A 178 -29.78 -1.85 15.49
N VAL A 179 -30.07 -1.79 14.19
CA VAL A 179 -29.41 -2.64 13.19
C VAL A 179 -27.90 -2.39 13.10
N PHE A 180 -27.45 -1.20 13.52
CA PHE A 180 -26.06 -0.77 13.51
C PHE A 180 -25.45 -0.74 14.93
N SER A 181 -26.09 -1.36 15.93
CA SER A 181 -25.67 -1.30 17.33
C SER A 181 -24.63 -2.35 17.74
N ASN A 182 -24.37 -3.36 16.90
CA ASN A 182 -23.51 -4.49 17.27
C ASN A 182 -22.12 -4.40 16.63
N ALA A 183 -21.12 -3.99 17.40
CA ALA A 183 -19.73 -3.92 16.94
C ALA A 183 -19.07 -5.29 16.70
N ASP A 184 -19.58 -6.38 17.28
CA ASP A 184 -19.09 -7.75 17.05
C ASP A 184 -19.62 -8.32 15.73
N LYS A 185 -20.69 -7.73 15.19
CA LYS A 185 -21.31 -8.09 13.91
C LYS A 185 -21.61 -6.83 13.10
N PRO A 186 -20.57 -6.15 12.59
CA PRO A 186 -20.77 -4.90 11.88
C PRO A 186 -21.71 -5.06 10.69
N LYS A 187 -22.47 -4.01 10.40
CA LYS A 187 -23.42 -3.95 9.31
C LYS A 187 -23.16 -2.72 8.45
N VAL A 188 -23.13 -2.94 7.14
CA VAL A 188 -22.90 -1.90 6.15
C VAL A 188 -24.11 -0.99 6.05
N MET A 189 -23.91 0.33 6.04
CA MET A 189 -24.94 1.31 5.69
C MET A 189 -25.06 1.40 4.16
N LEU A 190 -23.99 1.78 3.47
CA LEU A 190 -23.98 1.91 2.01
C LEU A 190 -23.06 0.87 1.37
N ARG A 191 -23.64 -0.07 0.63
CA ARG A 191 -22.92 -1.10 -0.11
C ARG A 191 -22.81 -0.70 -1.58
N VAL A 192 -21.59 -0.44 -2.07
CA VAL A 192 -21.35 -0.04 -3.46
C VAL A 192 -21.00 -1.27 -4.30
N GLY A 193 -21.99 -1.78 -5.01
CA GLY A 193 -21.96 -3.08 -5.68
C GLY A 193 -21.95 -4.26 -4.71
N ASN A 194 -22.24 -5.45 -5.22
CA ASN A 194 -21.98 -6.70 -4.52
C ASN A 194 -20.56 -7.19 -4.82
N GLU A 195 -20.04 -8.07 -3.97
CA GLU A 195 -18.76 -8.72 -4.24
C GLU A 195 -18.80 -9.45 -5.60
N GLY A 196 -17.85 -9.13 -6.48
CA GLY A 196 -17.77 -9.71 -7.82
C GLY A 196 -18.54 -8.95 -8.90
N ASP A 197 -19.30 -7.91 -8.55
CA ASP A 197 -19.88 -7.02 -9.55
C ASP A 197 -18.76 -6.29 -10.31
N VAL A 198 -18.92 -6.19 -11.64
CA VAL A 198 -18.03 -5.42 -12.51
C VAL A 198 -18.87 -4.40 -13.26
N GLY A 199 -18.46 -3.13 -13.26
CA GLY A 199 -19.18 -2.11 -14.01
C GLY A 199 -18.80 -0.69 -13.65
N ASN A 200 -19.79 0.19 -13.66
CA ASN A 200 -19.62 1.63 -13.50
C ASN A 200 -20.55 2.17 -12.42
N ILE A 201 -20.05 3.02 -11.53
CA ILE A 201 -20.83 3.74 -10.52
C ILE A 201 -20.21 5.13 -10.39
N GLU A 202 -21.03 6.18 -10.35
CA GLU A 202 -20.55 7.53 -10.08
C GLU A 202 -21.30 8.12 -8.89
N MET A 203 -20.57 8.64 -7.91
CA MET A 203 -21.13 9.30 -6.72
C MET A 203 -20.48 10.67 -6.54
N GLN A 204 -21.28 11.72 -6.39
CA GLN A 204 -20.76 13.08 -6.28
C GLN A 204 -21.52 13.89 -5.23
N ASP A 205 -20.82 14.76 -4.50
CA ASP A 205 -21.38 15.78 -3.60
C ASP A 205 -22.28 15.19 -2.48
N LEU A 206 -21.77 14.22 -1.72
CA LEU A 206 -22.53 13.54 -0.65
C LEU A 206 -21.80 13.59 0.69
N ILE A 207 -22.59 13.60 1.77
CA ILE A 207 -22.09 13.37 3.12
C ILE A 207 -22.70 12.07 3.65
N LEU A 208 -21.87 11.18 4.15
CA LEU A 208 -22.25 9.98 4.86
C LEU A 208 -22.06 10.22 6.37
N THR A 209 -23.08 9.99 7.17
CA THR A 209 -23.06 10.30 8.61
C THR A 209 -23.82 9.25 9.42
N SER A 210 -23.93 9.45 10.72
CA SER A 210 -24.78 8.66 11.60
C SER A 210 -25.49 9.55 12.62
N LYS A 211 -26.57 9.02 13.19
CA LYS A 211 -27.34 9.65 14.25
C LYS A 211 -27.34 8.75 15.47
N GLY A 212 -26.93 9.29 16.62
CA GLY A 212 -26.77 8.56 17.87
C GLY A 212 -25.68 7.48 17.78
N PRO A 213 -25.65 6.55 18.76
CA PRO A 213 -24.66 5.49 18.75
C PRO A 213 -24.92 4.48 17.63
N THR A 214 -23.89 4.26 16.81
CA THR A 214 -23.87 3.24 15.75
C THR A 214 -22.56 2.45 15.78
N PRO A 215 -22.15 1.85 16.91
CA PRO A 215 -20.84 1.20 17.06
C PRO A 215 -20.59 0.04 16.07
N GLY A 216 -21.64 -0.53 15.48
CA GLY A 216 -21.58 -1.59 14.48
C GLY A 216 -21.68 -1.10 13.03
N VAL A 217 -21.80 0.19 12.74
CA VAL A 217 -21.92 0.62 11.34
C VAL A 217 -20.58 0.52 10.60
N VAL A 218 -20.65 0.03 9.35
CA VAL A 218 -19.66 0.30 8.31
C VAL A 218 -20.27 1.32 7.36
N LEU A 219 -19.78 2.56 7.32
CA LEU A 219 -20.48 3.64 6.58
C LEU A 219 -20.55 3.31 5.08
N MET A 220 -19.42 2.88 4.51
CA MET A 220 -19.34 2.50 3.11
C MET A 220 -18.50 1.23 2.91
N GLU A 221 -19.08 0.24 2.23
CA GLU A 221 -18.37 -0.96 1.74
C GLU A 221 -18.33 -0.89 0.21
N TRP A 222 -17.13 -0.76 -0.36
CA TRP A 222 -16.89 -0.66 -1.78
C TRP A 222 -16.46 -2.02 -2.34
N ASN A 223 -17.38 -2.66 -3.07
CA ASN A 223 -17.18 -4.02 -3.59
C ASN A 223 -17.01 -4.10 -5.10
N ILE A 224 -17.59 -3.14 -5.83
CA ILE A 224 -17.59 -3.16 -7.29
C ILE A 224 -16.15 -3.07 -7.83
N GLN A 225 -15.85 -3.90 -8.84
CA GLN A 225 -14.70 -3.69 -9.68
C GLN A 225 -15.08 -2.77 -10.84
N ALA A 226 -14.32 -1.70 -11.05
CA ALA A 226 -14.51 -0.84 -12.21
C ALA A 226 -14.27 -1.64 -13.50
N LYS A 227 -15.14 -1.46 -14.50
CA LYS A 227 -15.00 -2.07 -15.83
C LYS A 227 -13.74 -1.58 -16.55
N SER A 228 -13.42 -0.31 -16.39
CA SER A 228 -12.16 0.33 -16.76
C SER A 228 -11.77 1.31 -15.64
N ASN A 229 -10.49 1.71 -15.58
CA ASN A 229 -10.03 2.66 -14.56
C ASN A 229 -10.94 3.90 -14.53
N GLY A 230 -11.40 4.28 -13.33
CA GLY A 230 -12.30 5.42 -13.14
C GLY A 230 -13.78 5.17 -13.43
N ASP A 231 -14.21 4.01 -13.96
CA ASP A 231 -15.64 3.75 -14.23
C ASP A 231 -16.47 3.63 -12.94
N ALA A 232 -15.86 3.16 -11.86
CA ALA A 232 -16.43 3.18 -10.52
C ALA A 232 -15.67 4.25 -9.70
N ALA A 233 -16.34 5.33 -9.33
CA ALA A 233 -15.67 6.51 -8.79
C ALA A 233 -16.57 7.35 -7.87
N LEU A 234 -15.91 8.10 -6.99
CA LEU A 234 -16.52 9.16 -6.21
C LEU A 234 -15.70 10.45 -6.25
N TRP A 235 -16.41 11.59 -6.12
CA TRP A 235 -15.83 12.93 -5.98
C TRP A 235 -16.61 13.71 -4.93
N ASP A 236 -15.93 14.38 -4.01
CA ASP A 236 -16.60 15.20 -2.99
C ASP A 236 -17.64 14.39 -2.18
N VAL A 237 -17.27 13.14 -1.85
CA VAL A 237 -18.06 12.27 -0.97
C VAL A 237 -17.32 12.12 0.34
N HIS A 238 -17.90 12.65 1.41
CA HIS A 238 -17.27 12.75 2.71
C HIS A 238 -17.99 11.87 3.74
N ILE A 239 -17.25 11.33 4.70
CA ILE A 239 -17.80 10.66 5.88
C ILE A 239 -17.58 11.60 7.06
N ARG A 240 -18.67 11.99 7.76
CA ARG A 240 -18.63 12.94 8.87
C ARG A 240 -19.41 12.38 10.06
N LEU A 241 -18.73 11.99 11.14
CA LEU A 241 -19.36 11.35 12.30
C LEU A 241 -19.30 12.20 13.56
N GLY A 242 -20.47 12.64 14.03
CA GLY A 242 -20.60 13.51 15.20
C GLY A 242 -20.29 14.98 14.91
N GLY A 243 -20.23 15.80 15.97
CA GLY A 243 -19.81 17.19 15.89
C GLY A 243 -20.75 18.11 15.13
N ALA A 244 -22.00 17.70 14.89
CA ALA A 244 -22.98 18.49 14.13
C ALA A 244 -24.39 18.36 14.73
N VAL A 245 -25.22 19.39 14.54
CA VAL A 245 -26.62 19.44 14.94
C VAL A 245 -27.39 18.29 14.29
N GLY A 246 -28.25 17.64 15.06
CA GLY A 246 -29.06 16.51 14.61
C GLY A 246 -28.37 15.15 14.69
N THR A 247 -27.05 15.10 14.92
CA THR A 247 -26.30 13.83 15.08
C THR A 247 -26.50 13.18 16.44
N GLN A 248 -26.92 13.92 17.49
CA GLN A 248 -26.97 13.44 18.88
C GLN A 248 -25.59 13.00 19.42
N LEU A 249 -24.54 13.60 18.88
CA LEU A 249 -23.13 13.29 19.10
C LEU A 249 -22.34 14.61 19.19
N THR A 250 -22.83 15.53 20.02
CA THR A 250 -22.26 16.86 20.25
C THR A 250 -21.50 16.90 21.58
N PRO A 251 -20.82 17.99 21.96
CA PRO A 251 -20.22 18.15 23.28
C PRO A 251 -21.22 17.95 24.44
N ALA A 252 -22.53 18.17 24.21
CA ALA A 252 -23.56 17.92 25.21
C ALA A 252 -23.70 16.42 25.56
N GLU A 253 -23.64 15.54 24.57
CA GLU A 253 -23.71 14.09 24.78
C GLU A 253 -22.32 13.47 25.02
N CYS A 254 -21.30 14.01 24.35
CA CYS A 254 -19.98 13.42 24.20
C CYS A 254 -18.85 14.42 24.51
N PRO A 255 -18.82 15.03 25.72
CA PRO A 255 -17.82 16.05 26.07
C PRO A 255 -16.38 15.52 25.95
N PRO A 256 -15.36 16.39 25.85
CA PRO A 256 -13.98 15.95 25.67
C PRO A 256 -13.53 15.12 26.89
N SER A 257 -13.17 13.85 26.65
CA SER A 257 -12.80 12.89 27.69
C SER A 257 -11.32 13.03 28.04
N LYS A 258 -11.03 13.56 29.23
CA LYS A 258 -9.66 13.71 29.77
C LYS A 258 -9.27 12.61 30.76
N SER A 259 -10.18 11.69 31.04
CA SER A 259 -9.97 10.53 31.91
C SER A 259 -10.94 9.41 31.54
N GLY A 260 -10.43 8.21 31.27
CA GLY A 260 -11.27 7.05 30.95
C GLY A 260 -11.88 7.13 29.54
N THR A 261 -13.17 6.83 29.42
CA THR A 261 -13.96 6.83 28.18
C THR A 261 -15.30 7.49 28.44
N ASN A 262 -15.85 8.20 27.46
CA ASN A 262 -17.27 8.56 27.46
C ASN A 262 -18.16 7.30 27.38
N PRO A 263 -19.47 7.42 27.68
CA PRO A 263 -20.41 6.30 27.59
C PRO A 263 -20.48 5.71 26.18
N ASP A 264 -20.98 4.47 26.07
CA ASP A 264 -21.14 3.76 24.79
C ASP A 264 -22.03 4.50 23.78
N THR A 265 -22.85 5.46 24.24
CA THR A 265 -23.63 6.36 23.39
C THR A 265 -22.76 7.23 22.46
N CYS A 266 -21.47 7.39 22.76
CA CYS A 266 -20.50 8.13 21.95
C CYS A 266 -19.72 7.25 20.96
N LYS A 267 -20.05 5.96 20.83
CA LYS A 267 -19.46 5.08 19.81
C LYS A 267 -20.22 5.22 18.49
N VAL A 268 -19.53 5.68 17.45
CA VAL A 268 -20.15 6.17 16.22
C VAL A 268 -19.97 5.25 15.02
N ALA A 269 -18.93 4.41 14.98
CA ALA A 269 -18.72 3.46 13.88
C ALA A 269 -17.78 2.30 14.23
N SER A 270 -17.94 1.21 13.47
CA SER A 270 -16.98 0.10 13.43
C SER A 270 -15.89 0.33 12.38
N LEU A 271 -16.25 0.92 11.23
CA LEU A 271 -15.36 1.23 10.11
C LEU A 271 -15.97 2.34 9.23
N LEU A 272 -15.17 3.30 8.76
CA LEU A 272 -15.67 4.36 7.87
C LEU A 272 -15.78 3.86 6.43
N LEU A 273 -14.68 3.36 5.86
CA LEU A 273 -14.64 2.86 4.49
C LEU A 273 -13.91 1.51 4.40
N HIS A 274 -14.55 0.54 3.77
CA HIS A 274 -13.95 -0.74 3.39
C HIS A 274 -13.85 -0.86 1.87
N ILE A 275 -12.64 -0.87 1.30
CA ILE A 275 -12.41 -1.21 -0.11
C ILE A 275 -12.00 -2.67 -0.18
N THR A 276 -12.92 -3.53 -0.64
CA THR A 276 -12.77 -4.99 -0.50
C THR A 276 -11.81 -5.59 -1.54
N PRO A 277 -11.32 -6.83 -1.35
CA PRO A 277 -10.20 -7.37 -2.14
C PRO A 277 -10.38 -7.40 -3.66
N LYS A 278 -11.62 -7.61 -4.13
CA LYS A 278 -11.95 -7.68 -5.56
C LYS A 278 -12.32 -6.33 -6.16
N ALA A 279 -12.54 -5.33 -5.33
CA ALA A 279 -13.04 -4.05 -5.76
C ALA A 279 -11.95 -3.19 -6.41
N SER A 280 -12.34 -2.20 -7.19
CA SER A 280 -11.45 -1.15 -7.69
C SER A 280 -12.23 0.16 -7.77
N GLY A 281 -11.54 1.29 -7.58
CA GLY A 281 -12.24 2.58 -7.57
C GLY A 281 -11.33 3.79 -7.73
N TYR A 282 -11.95 4.92 -8.07
CA TYR A 282 -11.33 6.23 -8.12
C TYR A 282 -11.98 7.13 -7.08
N PHE A 283 -11.22 7.49 -6.05
CA PHE A 283 -11.68 8.27 -4.90
C PHE A 283 -10.95 9.60 -4.94
N ASP A 284 -11.68 10.69 -5.12
CA ASP A 284 -11.12 12.02 -5.25
C ASP A 284 -11.81 12.97 -4.30
N ASN A 285 -11.01 13.72 -3.53
CA ASN A 285 -11.49 14.60 -2.46
C ASN A 285 -12.46 13.90 -1.48
N LEU A 286 -12.02 12.80 -0.88
CA LEU A 286 -12.76 12.10 0.18
C LEU A 286 -12.19 12.44 1.55
N TRP A 287 -13.04 12.89 2.46
CA TRP A 287 -12.67 13.16 3.85
C TRP A 287 -13.43 12.23 4.77
N ALA A 288 -12.73 11.37 5.50
CA ALA A 288 -13.29 10.44 6.48
C ALA A 288 -12.98 10.96 7.90
N TRP A 289 -13.87 11.82 8.39
CA TRP A 289 -13.69 12.57 9.63
C TRP A 289 -14.56 12.04 10.75
N VAL A 290 -13.91 11.71 11.87
CA VAL A 290 -14.55 11.47 13.15
C VAL A 290 -14.38 12.74 13.97
N ALA A 291 -15.48 13.27 14.50
CA ALA A 291 -15.49 14.61 15.06
C ALA A 291 -14.57 14.76 16.27
N ASP A 292 -13.63 15.69 16.15
CA ASP A 292 -12.79 16.16 17.26
C ASP A 292 -13.36 17.44 17.92
N HIS A 293 -14.18 18.19 17.18
CA HIS A 293 -14.90 19.39 17.64
C HIS A 293 -16.28 19.55 16.99
N GLN A 294 -17.14 20.39 17.58
CA GLN A 294 -18.43 20.75 17.00
C GLN A 294 -18.24 21.81 15.91
N ILE A 295 -18.67 21.49 14.69
CA ILE A 295 -18.55 22.37 13.52
C ILE A 295 -19.74 23.32 13.36
N ASP A 296 -20.92 22.89 13.82
CA ASP A 296 -22.10 23.75 13.80
C ASP A 296 -22.04 24.71 14.99
N ASP A 297 -22.18 26.00 14.75
CA ASP A 297 -22.30 26.99 15.82
C ASP A 297 -23.75 27.03 16.32
N PRO A 298 -24.04 26.50 17.53
CA PRO A 298 -25.39 26.54 18.07
C PRO A 298 -25.75 27.95 18.57
N GLN A 299 -24.78 28.84 18.72
CA GLN A 299 -24.94 30.20 19.24
C GLN A 299 -24.83 31.23 18.10
N LEU A 300 -25.80 31.21 17.18
CA LEU A 300 -25.82 32.07 15.98
C LEU A 300 -25.74 33.59 16.24
N GLU A 301 -25.95 34.03 17.49
CA GLU A 301 -25.89 35.44 17.91
C GLU A 301 -24.57 35.78 18.64
N ASP A 302 -23.70 34.80 18.86
CA ASP A 302 -22.34 34.99 19.36
C ASP A 302 -21.39 35.15 18.16
N ALA A 303 -20.51 36.15 18.23
CA ALA A 303 -19.48 36.34 17.21
C ALA A 303 -18.29 35.38 17.42
N GLU A 304 -18.17 34.76 18.59
CA GLU A 304 -17.15 33.78 18.93
C GLU A 304 -17.66 32.36 18.69
N ASN A 305 -17.13 31.69 17.65
CA ASN A 305 -17.28 30.24 17.51
C ASN A 305 -16.10 29.54 18.18
N ASN A 306 -16.35 29.00 19.38
CA ASN A 306 -15.35 28.34 20.19
C ASN A 306 -14.96 26.93 19.71
N MET A 307 -15.63 26.39 18.67
CA MET A 307 -15.37 25.07 18.10
C MET A 307 -15.15 24.02 19.19
N GLU A 308 -16.14 23.88 20.07
CA GLU A 308 -15.99 23.10 21.30
C GLU A 308 -15.61 21.64 20.99
N GLN A 309 -14.52 21.18 21.60
CA GLN A 309 -14.01 19.82 21.41
C GLN A 309 -14.98 18.76 21.96
N LEU A 310 -14.99 17.57 21.37
CA LEU A 310 -15.75 16.41 21.85
C LEU A 310 -14.97 15.11 21.73
N SER A 311 -15.45 14.04 22.36
CA SER A 311 -14.92 12.68 22.21
C SER A 311 -15.99 11.72 21.71
N VAL A 312 -15.97 11.42 20.42
CA VAL A 312 -16.69 10.32 19.78
C VAL A 312 -15.71 9.26 19.27
N TYR A 313 -16.18 8.01 19.18
CA TYR A 313 -15.30 6.86 18.93
C TYR A 313 -15.73 6.08 17.68
N SER A 314 -14.91 6.14 16.63
CA SER A 314 -14.91 5.15 15.55
C SER A 314 -13.77 4.16 15.78
N ALA A 315 -14.00 2.86 15.62
CA ALA A 315 -12.91 1.90 15.77
C ALA A 315 -11.85 2.06 14.67
N ARG A 316 -12.26 2.28 13.40
CA ARG A 316 -11.37 2.23 12.22
C ARG A 316 -11.72 3.31 11.20
N GLY A 317 -10.70 3.84 10.54
CA GLY A 317 -10.85 4.77 9.43
C GLY A 317 -11.12 4.06 8.10
N ILE A 318 -10.11 3.96 7.25
CA ILE A 318 -10.18 3.40 5.90
C ILE A 318 -9.38 2.09 5.83
N LEU A 319 -10.05 0.99 5.48
CA LEU A 319 -9.45 -0.31 5.20
C LEU A 319 -9.39 -0.54 3.68
N VAL A 320 -8.19 -0.74 3.16
CA VAL A 320 -7.92 -1.01 1.74
C VAL A 320 -7.35 -2.41 1.59
N GLU A 321 -8.12 -3.30 0.97
CA GLU A 321 -7.69 -4.65 0.63
C GLU A 321 -7.66 -4.90 -0.88
N SER A 322 -8.12 -3.93 -1.68
CA SER A 322 -8.18 -4.03 -3.14
C SER A 322 -6.86 -4.54 -3.73
N GLN A 323 -6.98 -5.51 -4.63
CA GLN A 323 -5.86 -6.05 -5.41
C GLN A 323 -5.91 -5.56 -6.87
N LYS A 324 -6.69 -4.52 -7.14
CA LYS A 324 -6.95 -3.96 -8.46
C LYS A 324 -6.56 -2.49 -8.47
N ALA A 325 -6.39 -1.94 -9.67
CA ALA A 325 -6.03 -0.53 -9.86
C ALA A 325 -7.01 0.40 -9.13
N THR A 326 -6.54 1.01 -8.04
CA THR A 326 -7.34 1.86 -7.16
C THR A 326 -6.60 3.15 -6.86
N PHE A 327 -7.33 4.26 -6.90
CA PHE A 327 -6.78 5.61 -6.83
C PHE A 327 -7.42 6.39 -5.69
N LEU A 328 -6.61 6.93 -4.79
CA LEU A 328 -7.03 7.73 -3.64
C LEU A 328 -6.35 9.11 -3.73
N TYR A 329 -6.96 10.03 -4.46
CA TYR A 329 -6.44 11.37 -4.69
C TYR A 329 -7.01 12.37 -3.67
N GLY A 330 -6.14 13.09 -2.99
CA GLY A 330 -6.53 14.11 -2.01
C GLY A 330 -7.46 13.57 -0.91
N THR A 331 -7.17 12.39 -0.37
CA THR A 331 -8.03 11.77 0.66
C THR A 331 -7.50 12.02 2.06
N ALA A 332 -8.39 12.17 3.04
CA ALA A 332 -8.01 12.26 4.46
C ALA A 332 -8.84 11.29 5.31
N SER A 333 -8.23 10.78 6.38
CA SER A 333 -8.88 9.92 7.38
C SER A 333 -8.36 10.27 8.76
N GLU A 334 -9.25 10.59 9.70
CA GLU A 334 -8.86 11.23 10.95
C GLU A 334 -9.62 10.69 12.16
N HIS A 335 -8.93 10.69 13.30
CA HIS A 335 -9.46 10.49 14.65
C HIS A 335 -10.14 9.15 14.92
N SER A 336 -9.91 8.12 14.10
CA SER A 336 -10.30 6.75 14.42
C SER A 336 -9.38 6.13 15.48
N VAL A 337 -9.91 5.25 16.31
CA VAL A 337 -9.20 4.71 17.49
C VAL A 337 -8.04 3.79 17.09
N PHE A 338 -8.23 2.90 16.10
CA PHE A 338 -7.21 1.89 15.76
C PHE A 338 -6.21 2.39 14.74
N TYR A 339 -6.71 2.88 13.61
CA TYR A 339 -5.93 3.38 12.50
C TYR A 339 -6.73 4.32 11.61
N GLN A 340 -6.04 5.21 10.91
CA GLN A 340 -6.63 6.08 9.90
C GLN A 340 -6.66 5.40 8.53
N TYR A 341 -5.55 4.80 8.10
CA TYR A 341 -5.47 3.94 6.91
C TYR A 341 -4.87 2.58 7.24
N ASN A 342 -5.45 1.51 6.69
CA ASN A 342 -4.89 0.17 6.72
C ASN A 342 -4.88 -0.44 5.32
N PHE A 343 -3.68 -0.59 4.74
CA PHE A 343 -3.45 -1.32 3.50
C PHE A 343 -3.09 -2.76 3.86
N HIS A 344 -4.08 -3.66 3.80
CA HIS A 344 -3.91 -5.06 4.17
C HIS A 344 -4.02 -5.93 2.94
N ARG A 345 -2.92 -6.58 2.53
CA ARG A 345 -2.88 -7.42 1.32
C ARG A 345 -3.34 -6.69 0.05
N ALA A 346 -3.15 -5.37 0.03
CA ALA A 346 -3.54 -4.51 -1.07
C ALA A 346 -2.52 -4.59 -2.20
N SER A 347 -2.98 -4.38 -3.43
CA SER A 347 -2.12 -4.33 -4.60
C SER A 347 -2.63 -3.34 -5.65
N ASN A 348 -1.70 -2.66 -6.31
CA ASN A 348 -1.95 -1.74 -7.42
C ASN A 348 -2.70 -0.48 -6.95
N ILE A 349 -2.15 0.16 -5.91
CA ILE A 349 -2.76 1.33 -5.27
C ILE A 349 -1.90 2.57 -5.51
N VAL A 350 -2.55 3.66 -5.91
CA VAL A 350 -1.94 4.99 -5.96
C VAL A 350 -2.70 5.90 -5.02
N THR A 351 -1.98 6.61 -4.15
CA THR A 351 -2.57 7.65 -3.31
C THR A 351 -1.67 8.87 -3.23
N THR A 352 -2.24 10.06 -3.41
CA THR A 352 -1.53 11.34 -3.28
C THR A 352 -2.51 12.53 -3.23
N PHE A 353 -2.40 13.46 -2.29
CA PHE A 353 -1.84 13.28 -0.96
C PHE A 353 -2.80 12.47 -0.07
N LEU A 354 -2.27 11.73 0.91
CA LEU A 354 -3.07 11.23 2.03
C LEU A 354 -2.75 12.00 3.31
N GLN A 355 -3.77 12.33 4.10
CA GLN A 355 -3.61 13.09 5.34
C GLN A 355 -4.27 12.36 6.52
N THR A 356 -3.65 12.41 7.70
CA THR A 356 -4.17 11.78 8.92
C THR A 356 -3.88 12.55 10.19
N GLU A 357 -4.83 12.51 11.13
CA GLU A 357 -4.65 12.92 12.53
C GLU A 357 -5.05 11.81 13.50
N SER A 358 -4.25 11.62 14.55
CA SER A 358 -4.64 10.80 15.69
C SER A 358 -5.69 11.49 16.56
N ALA A 359 -6.59 10.71 17.16
CA ALA A 359 -7.69 11.27 17.94
C ALA A 359 -7.20 12.03 19.20
N TYR A 360 -7.72 13.24 19.44
CA TYR A 360 -7.13 14.18 20.41
C TYR A 360 -7.16 13.69 21.86
N PHE A 361 -8.13 12.82 22.18
CA PHE A 361 -8.25 12.21 23.49
C PHE A 361 -7.14 11.19 23.76
N GLN A 362 -6.53 10.56 22.75
CA GLN A 362 -5.51 9.53 22.96
C GLN A 362 -4.25 10.15 23.60
N PRO A 363 -3.59 9.45 24.55
CA PRO A 363 -3.76 8.05 24.96
C PRO A 363 -4.84 7.82 26.05
N THR A 364 -5.82 8.71 26.20
CA THR A 364 -6.90 8.62 27.21
C THR A 364 -8.29 8.55 26.55
N PRO A 365 -8.82 7.35 26.26
CA PRO A 365 -8.18 6.06 26.46
C PRO A 365 -7.15 5.76 25.37
N LYS A 366 -6.30 4.78 25.64
CA LYS A 366 -5.41 4.22 24.64
C LYS A 366 -6.16 3.22 23.76
N PRO A 367 -5.78 3.02 22.49
CA PRO A 367 -6.33 1.92 21.71
C PRO A 367 -5.98 0.57 22.38
N PRO A 368 -6.87 -0.44 22.29
CA PRO A 368 -8.08 -0.49 21.49
C PRO A 368 -9.36 -0.02 22.21
N ALA A 369 -9.28 0.60 23.39
CA ALA A 369 -10.50 1.04 24.09
C ALA A 369 -11.16 2.24 23.34
N PRO A 370 -12.51 2.31 23.29
CA PRO A 370 -13.50 1.46 23.97
C PRO A 370 -13.97 0.22 23.18
N PHE A 371 -13.20 -0.21 22.17
CA PHE A 371 -13.48 -1.32 21.25
C PHE A 371 -12.61 -2.56 21.52
N THR A 372 -12.20 -2.80 22.77
CA THR A 372 -11.25 -3.86 23.13
C THR A 372 -11.66 -5.25 22.64
N ASN A 373 -12.96 -5.57 22.69
CA ASN A 373 -13.47 -6.87 22.27
C ASN A 373 -13.69 -6.98 20.75
N ASN A 374 -13.50 -5.87 20.02
CA ASN A 374 -13.78 -5.79 18.58
C ASN A 374 -12.50 -5.82 17.73
N VAL A 375 -11.32 -5.98 18.34
CA VAL A 375 -10.07 -6.23 17.61
C VAL A 375 -10.16 -7.56 16.88
N GLY A 376 -9.81 -7.58 15.59
CA GLY A 376 -9.87 -8.77 14.75
C GLY A 376 -11.22 -9.00 14.08
N VAL A 377 -12.20 -8.12 14.29
CA VAL A 377 -13.47 -8.14 13.52
C VAL A 377 -13.22 -7.87 12.04
N PHE A 378 -12.20 -7.07 11.71
CA PHE A 378 -11.73 -6.88 10.34
C PHE A 378 -10.30 -7.44 10.17
N PRO A 379 -9.97 -7.98 8.99
CA PRO A 379 -8.63 -8.46 8.70
C PRO A 379 -7.61 -7.32 8.76
N GLY A 380 -6.41 -7.64 9.21
CA GLY A 380 -5.30 -6.68 9.30
C GLY A 380 -5.40 -5.68 10.44
N ASP A 381 -6.36 -5.81 11.36
CA ASP A 381 -6.37 -5.00 12.58
C ASP A 381 -5.01 -5.06 13.31
N PRO A 382 -4.52 -3.95 13.86
CA PRO A 382 -3.28 -3.93 14.61
C PRO A 382 -3.34 -4.87 15.82
N ASP A 383 -2.19 -5.46 16.16
CA ASP A 383 -2.03 -6.18 17.42
C ASP A 383 -1.84 -5.19 18.57
N TYR A 384 -2.67 -5.32 19.60
CA TYR A 384 -2.62 -4.50 20.81
C TYR A 384 -2.08 -5.26 22.04
N SER A 385 -1.38 -6.38 21.84
CA SER A 385 -0.70 -7.17 22.89
C SER A 385 0.62 -6.55 23.39
N CYS A 386 0.59 -5.23 23.62
CA CYS A 386 1.78 -4.41 23.80
C CYS A 386 2.45 -4.55 25.17
N LYS A 387 3.79 -4.56 25.16
CA LYS A 387 4.62 -4.44 26.35
C LYS A 387 4.85 -2.97 26.67
N ALA A 388 4.79 -2.60 27.95
CA ALA A 388 4.84 -1.19 28.39
C ALA A 388 6.11 -0.42 27.94
N ALA A 389 7.24 -1.11 27.77
CA ALA A 389 8.52 -0.51 27.40
C ALA A 389 8.83 -0.51 25.90
N ASP A 390 7.85 -0.84 25.05
CA ASP A 390 8.07 -0.99 23.62
C ASP A 390 7.49 0.21 22.85
N ASP A 391 8.35 0.88 22.09
CA ASP A 391 8.03 2.07 21.29
C ASP A 391 7.50 1.73 19.89
N PHE A 392 7.42 0.44 19.54
CA PHE A 392 7.07 -0.05 18.21
C PHE A 392 5.61 -0.48 18.06
N ASN A 393 4.82 -0.48 19.13
CA ASN A 393 3.62 -1.31 19.21
C ASN A 393 2.26 -0.59 19.07
N GLY A 394 2.23 0.73 18.85
CA GLY A 394 1.01 1.47 18.51
C GLY A 394 -0.11 1.40 19.56
N CYS A 395 0.23 1.06 20.80
CA CYS A 395 -0.73 0.95 21.90
C CYS A 395 -0.93 2.24 22.70
N ASP A 396 -0.28 3.32 22.32
CA ASP A 396 -0.49 4.65 22.91
C ASP A 396 -1.50 5.46 22.09
N SER A 397 -1.46 5.37 20.76
CA SER A 397 -2.37 6.10 19.88
C SER A 397 -2.54 5.39 18.53
N SER A 398 -3.57 5.76 17.79
CA SER A 398 -3.97 5.22 16.49
C SER A 398 -2.84 5.28 15.47
N TRP A 399 -2.69 4.24 14.66
CA TRP A 399 -1.77 4.31 13.53
C TRP A 399 -2.26 5.29 12.47
N ALA A 400 -1.37 6.14 11.95
CA ALA A 400 -1.68 6.93 10.76
C ALA A 400 -1.85 6.00 9.54
N VAL A 401 -0.84 5.14 9.31
CA VAL A 401 -0.88 4.15 8.24
C VAL A 401 -0.37 2.82 8.75
N VAL A 402 -1.14 1.77 8.52
CA VAL A 402 -0.70 0.37 8.62
C VAL A 402 -0.60 -0.18 7.20
N MET A 403 0.52 -0.82 6.86
CA MET A 403 0.67 -1.48 5.57
C MET A 403 1.31 -2.85 5.72
N THR A 404 0.53 -3.87 5.41
CA THR A 404 0.92 -5.26 5.62
C THR A 404 0.67 -6.12 4.39
N GLU A 405 1.64 -6.98 4.08
CA GLU A 405 1.56 -7.96 2.98
C GLU A 405 1.11 -7.36 1.63
N SER A 406 1.42 -6.09 1.38
CA SER A 406 0.96 -5.33 0.20
C SER A 406 2.06 -5.22 -0.87
N SER A 407 1.66 -4.97 -2.12
CA SER A 407 2.57 -4.86 -3.29
C SER A 407 2.13 -3.73 -4.20
N ASN A 408 3.02 -3.16 -5.02
CA ASN A 408 2.63 -2.14 -6.00
C ASN A 408 1.80 -0.98 -5.38
N VAL A 409 2.23 -0.47 -4.23
CA VAL A 409 1.57 0.65 -3.54
C VAL A 409 2.47 1.89 -3.61
N LEU A 410 1.95 2.96 -4.19
CA LEU A 410 2.58 4.28 -4.16
C LEU A 410 1.78 5.22 -3.27
N ILE A 411 2.41 5.66 -2.18
CA ILE A 411 2.02 6.87 -1.45
C ILE A 411 2.87 8.01 -2.00
N GLY A 412 2.31 8.81 -2.91
CA GLY A 412 3.01 9.87 -3.64
C GLY A 412 3.33 11.09 -2.77
N SER A 413 2.57 11.31 -1.70
CA SER A 413 2.93 12.22 -0.61
C SER A 413 1.99 11.93 0.59
N ALA A 414 2.47 12.07 1.83
CA ALA A 414 1.66 11.84 3.03
C ALA A 414 1.96 12.81 4.20
N GLY A 415 0.91 13.11 4.96
CA GLY A 415 0.95 14.05 6.09
C GLY A 415 0.31 13.37 7.25
N VAL A 416 1.13 13.01 8.22
CA VAL A 416 0.74 12.11 9.29
C VAL A 416 1.01 12.77 10.63
N TYR A 417 -0.05 13.19 11.33
CA TYR A 417 0.08 14.12 12.45
C TYR A 417 -0.45 13.53 13.75
N SER A 418 0.22 13.91 14.84
CA SER A 418 -0.24 13.70 16.20
C SER A 418 -0.08 15.01 16.96
N TRP A 419 -1.18 15.73 17.13
CA TRP A 419 -1.17 17.09 17.71
C TRP A 419 -1.32 17.11 19.22
N PHE A 420 -1.91 16.06 19.79
CA PHE A 420 -2.36 16.07 21.17
C PHE A 420 -1.89 14.85 21.95
N SER A 421 -1.78 15.04 23.26
CA SER A 421 -1.80 13.98 24.25
C SER A 421 -2.85 14.34 25.29
N THR A 422 -3.97 13.61 25.32
CA THR A 422 -5.12 13.92 26.22
C THR A 422 -5.56 15.38 26.13
N TYR A 423 -5.83 15.88 24.92
CA TYR A 423 -6.21 17.27 24.62
C TYR A 423 -5.17 18.35 24.99
N THR A 424 -3.91 17.99 25.24
CA THR A 424 -2.82 18.96 25.44
C THR A 424 -1.81 18.93 24.29
N GLN A 425 -1.23 20.07 23.96
CA GLN A 425 -0.31 20.24 22.82
C GLN A 425 1.17 20.40 23.23
N GLU A 426 1.49 20.29 24.53
CA GLU A 426 2.87 20.44 25.05
C GLU A 426 3.88 19.41 24.52
N CYS A 427 3.37 18.39 23.82
CA CYS A 427 4.11 17.26 23.28
C CYS A 427 4.61 17.47 21.84
N ILE A 428 4.06 18.44 21.10
CA ILE A 428 4.30 18.60 19.65
C ILE A 428 5.78 18.79 19.35
N ASP A 429 6.37 19.84 19.94
CA ASP A 429 7.76 20.22 19.71
C ASP A 429 8.76 19.34 20.47
N LYS A 430 8.28 18.30 21.15
CA LYS A 430 9.09 17.26 21.80
C LYS A 430 9.02 15.93 21.07
N HIS A 431 8.25 15.86 19.97
CA HIS A 431 7.96 14.61 19.25
C HIS A 431 7.42 13.51 20.19
N SER A 432 6.59 13.90 21.17
CA SER A 432 6.18 13.00 22.25
C SER A 432 4.65 12.87 22.41
N CYS A 433 3.86 13.30 21.43
CA CYS A 433 2.41 13.13 21.43
C CYS A 433 2.05 11.65 21.20
N GLN A 434 2.82 11.00 20.33
CA GLN A 434 2.66 9.59 19.98
C GLN A 434 4.02 8.93 19.73
N LYS A 435 4.12 7.62 19.93
CA LYS A 435 5.35 6.85 19.71
C LYS A 435 5.66 6.67 18.23
N SER A 436 4.71 6.19 17.44
CA SER A 436 4.94 5.80 16.04
C SER A 436 3.72 6.02 15.16
N LEU A 437 3.90 6.50 13.93
CA LEU A 437 2.80 6.85 13.01
C LEU A 437 2.55 5.80 11.92
N ILE A 438 3.59 5.32 11.25
CA ILE A 438 3.47 4.37 10.14
C ILE A 438 4.06 3.02 10.54
N TYR A 439 3.28 1.95 10.40
CA TYR A 439 3.73 0.58 10.60
C TYR A 439 3.75 -0.20 9.29
N LEU A 440 4.92 -0.79 8.97
CA LEU A 440 5.12 -1.61 7.78
C LEU A 440 5.49 -3.04 8.16
N SER A 441 4.81 -4.03 7.58
CA SER A 441 5.15 -5.43 7.84
C SER A 441 5.00 -6.32 6.63
N SER A 442 6.06 -7.06 6.31
CA SER A 442 6.04 -8.12 5.31
C SER A 442 5.54 -7.71 3.93
N ASN A 443 5.82 -6.50 3.49
CA ASN A 443 5.43 -6.01 2.17
C ASN A 443 6.29 -6.64 1.06
N TYR A 444 5.69 -6.74 -0.13
CA TYR A 444 6.28 -7.29 -1.34
C TYR A 444 6.86 -6.18 -2.22
N ASP A 445 7.18 -6.51 -3.47
CA ASP A 445 7.77 -5.59 -4.44
C ASP A 445 6.94 -4.30 -4.66
N ASN A 446 7.66 -3.23 -5.00
CA ASN A 446 7.13 -1.94 -5.46
C ASN A 446 6.23 -1.21 -4.46
N VAL A 447 6.57 -1.24 -3.17
CA VAL A 447 5.97 -0.36 -2.16
C VAL A 447 6.87 0.85 -1.93
N ARG A 448 6.31 2.04 -2.13
CA ARG A 448 7.04 3.30 -1.97
C ARG A 448 6.22 4.36 -1.24
N LEU A 449 6.90 5.06 -0.35
CA LEU A 449 6.44 6.31 0.25
C LEU A 449 7.29 7.46 -0.29
N GLN A 450 6.66 8.49 -0.81
CA GLN A 450 7.29 9.75 -1.21
C GLN A 450 6.79 10.84 -0.28
N GLN A 451 7.59 11.89 -0.07
CA GLN A 451 7.20 13.14 0.58
C GLN A 451 6.32 12.94 1.83
N VAL A 452 6.87 12.23 2.83
CA VAL A 452 6.19 12.00 4.10
C VAL A 452 6.60 13.06 5.09
N ILE A 453 5.59 13.77 5.61
CA ILE A 453 5.70 14.79 6.63
C ILE A 453 5.06 14.26 7.90
N SER A 454 5.76 14.36 9.03
CA SER A 454 5.23 13.94 10.33
C SER A 454 5.35 15.01 11.40
N ILE A 455 4.34 15.07 12.28
CA ILE A 455 4.27 16.01 13.40
C ILE A 455 4.00 15.25 14.70
N GLY A 456 4.69 15.66 15.77
CA GLY A 456 4.39 15.26 17.16
C GLY A 456 4.67 13.81 17.55
N ALA A 457 5.11 12.95 16.63
CA ALA A 457 5.47 11.57 16.94
C ALA A 457 6.98 11.34 17.02
N LYS A 458 7.43 10.40 17.87
CA LYS A 458 8.85 10.05 18.05
C LYS A 458 9.42 9.33 16.82
N ASN A 459 8.64 8.41 16.25
CA ASN A 459 9.01 7.64 15.06
C ASN A 459 8.04 7.96 13.92
N MET A 460 8.60 8.32 12.77
CA MET A 460 7.82 8.44 11.52
C MET A 460 7.35 7.07 11.07
N ILE A 461 8.30 6.12 11.00
CA ILE A 461 8.08 4.77 10.45
C ILE A 461 8.74 3.74 11.35
N VAL A 462 8.00 2.67 11.63
CA VAL A 462 8.50 1.45 12.25
C VAL A 462 8.14 0.23 11.40
N SER A 463 8.90 -0.85 11.53
CA SER A 463 8.63 -2.08 10.78
C SER A 463 8.84 -3.34 11.61
N SER A 464 8.16 -4.42 11.23
CA SER A 464 8.24 -5.71 11.94
C SER A 464 9.62 -6.37 11.94
N ASP A 465 10.51 -5.93 11.05
CA ASP A 465 11.91 -6.36 10.97
C ASP A 465 12.86 -5.53 11.86
N GLY A 466 12.31 -4.71 12.76
CA GLY A 466 13.03 -3.84 13.67
C GLY A 466 13.50 -2.51 13.08
N THR A 467 13.13 -2.19 11.83
CA THR A 467 13.46 -0.88 11.25
C THR A 467 12.77 0.25 12.01
N LYS A 468 13.50 1.34 12.22
CA LYS A 468 13.06 2.55 12.91
C LYS A 468 13.57 3.77 12.15
N ILE A 469 12.66 4.67 11.80
CA ILE A 469 12.97 5.99 11.20
C ILE A 469 12.38 7.04 12.14
N THR A 470 13.24 7.79 12.82
CA THR A 470 12.82 8.77 13.84
C THR A 470 12.55 10.14 13.26
N SER A 471 11.73 10.90 13.97
CA SER A 471 11.53 12.32 13.67
C SER A 471 12.80 13.12 13.91
N ASP A 472 13.52 12.86 15.03
CA ASP A 472 14.78 13.55 15.35
C ASP A 472 15.85 13.43 14.24
N GLU A 473 15.99 12.26 13.61
CA GLU A 473 16.96 12.06 12.50
C GLU A 473 16.53 12.74 11.19
N ASN A 474 15.26 13.11 11.09
CA ASN A 474 14.64 13.66 9.88
C ASN A 474 14.01 15.03 10.14
N GLN A 475 14.41 15.70 11.21
CA GLN A 475 13.89 17.02 11.55
C GLN A 475 14.16 17.98 10.39
N ALA A 476 13.09 18.60 9.88
CA ALA A 476 13.17 19.56 8.79
C ALA A 476 13.07 20.99 9.32
N VAL A 477 12.15 21.22 10.26
CA VAL A 477 11.82 22.56 10.78
C VAL A 477 11.77 22.56 12.29
N THR A 478 12.44 23.50 12.94
CA THR A 478 12.52 23.61 14.41
C THR A 478 11.58 24.66 15.01
N SER A 479 11.02 25.54 14.19
CA SER A 479 9.96 26.47 14.62
C SER A 479 8.65 25.72 14.85
N HIS A 480 7.85 26.17 15.82
CA HIS A 480 6.54 25.59 16.09
C HIS A 480 5.59 25.70 14.88
N PRO A 481 4.90 24.62 14.48
CA PRO A 481 5.10 23.25 14.98
C PRO A 481 6.35 22.61 14.38
N GLN A 482 7.13 21.93 15.21
CA GLN A 482 8.27 21.14 14.75
C GLN A 482 7.81 19.95 13.89
N TRP A 483 8.47 19.73 12.75
CA TRP A 483 8.13 18.62 11.86
C TRP A 483 9.34 17.98 11.20
N ALA A 484 9.18 16.68 10.92
CA ALA A 484 10.16 15.83 10.28
C ALA A 484 9.71 15.45 8.87
N HIS A 485 10.68 15.18 8.00
CA HIS A 485 10.45 14.97 6.57
C HIS A 485 11.33 13.87 5.99
N ILE A 486 10.71 12.98 5.21
CA ILE A 486 11.41 12.09 4.28
C ILE A 486 10.94 12.34 2.85
N SER A 487 11.88 12.48 1.92
CA SER A 487 11.56 12.69 0.50
C SER A 487 11.15 11.40 -0.18
N LEU A 488 11.83 10.28 0.14
CA LEU A 488 11.51 8.97 -0.45
C LEU A 488 11.97 7.81 0.43
N TYR A 489 11.12 6.80 0.55
CA TYR A 489 11.46 5.52 1.15
C TYR A 489 10.97 4.36 0.27
N ASP A 490 11.93 3.60 -0.26
CA ASP A 490 11.66 2.31 -0.90
C ASP A 490 11.58 1.23 0.19
N VAL A 491 10.36 0.74 0.43
CA VAL A 491 10.12 -0.23 1.50
C VAL A 491 10.83 -1.55 1.17
N PRO A 492 11.56 -2.16 2.13
CA PRO A 492 12.20 -3.46 1.92
C PRO A 492 11.19 -4.52 1.48
N SER A 493 11.46 -5.13 0.32
CA SER A 493 10.62 -6.16 -0.27
C SER A 493 10.97 -7.55 0.25
N LYS A 494 9.94 -8.39 0.46
CA LYS A 494 10.06 -9.85 0.66
C LYS A 494 10.04 -10.65 -0.65
N GLY A 495 10.09 -9.97 -1.80
CA GLY A 495 9.99 -10.51 -3.14
C GLY A 495 8.61 -10.27 -3.76
N ARG A 496 8.29 -11.05 -4.80
CA ARG A 496 6.99 -10.97 -5.47
C ARG A 496 5.86 -11.53 -4.60
N PRO A 497 4.65 -10.95 -4.67
CA PRO A 497 3.50 -11.57 -4.03
C PRO A 497 3.20 -12.94 -4.66
N PRO A 498 2.69 -13.91 -3.89
CA PRO A 498 2.19 -15.16 -4.46
C PRO A 498 1.02 -14.86 -5.42
N THR A 499 1.08 -15.41 -6.61
CA THR A 499 0.12 -15.24 -7.72
C THR A 499 -1.18 -16.04 -7.52
N SER A 500 -1.20 -17.01 -6.59
CA SER A 500 -2.41 -17.74 -6.21
C SER A 500 -2.37 -18.25 -4.75
N PRO A 501 -3.53 -18.59 -4.16
CA PRO A 501 -3.59 -19.31 -2.87
C PRO A 501 -2.91 -20.68 -2.90
N GLU A 502 -2.81 -21.32 -4.08
CA GLU A 502 -2.14 -22.60 -4.28
C GLU A 502 -0.61 -22.48 -4.20
N GLU A 503 -0.04 -21.36 -4.65
CA GLU A 503 1.39 -21.04 -4.45
C GLU A 503 1.79 -20.86 -2.97
N LYS A 504 0.84 -20.77 -2.03
CA LYS A 504 1.14 -20.77 -0.58
C LYS A 504 1.48 -22.16 -0.03
N LYS A 505 1.29 -23.23 -0.80
CA LYS A 505 1.69 -24.58 -0.42
C LYS A 505 3.02 -24.88 -1.11
N CYS A 506 4.07 -25.13 -0.32
CA CYS A 506 5.24 -25.82 -0.85
C CYS A 506 4.77 -27.16 -1.40
N ASP A 507 4.97 -27.39 -2.70
CA ASP A 507 4.71 -28.70 -3.28
C ASP A 507 5.68 -29.69 -2.62
N SER A 508 5.19 -30.88 -2.25
CA SER A 508 6.06 -31.92 -1.72
C SER A 508 7.18 -32.33 -2.68
N THR A 509 7.00 -32.05 -3.98
CA THR A 509 8.01 -32.25 -5.02
C THR A 509 9.10 -31.17 -5.03
N ASP A 510 8.86 -30.02 -4.37
CA ASP A 510 9.85 -28.95 -4.14
C ASP A 510 10.68 -29.18 -2.87
N TYR A 511 10.30 -30.15 -2.02
CA TYR A 511 11.13 -30.53 -0.88
C TYR A 511 12.44 -31.17 -1.35
N PHE A 512 13.55 -30.68 -0.79
CA PHE A 512 14.82 -31.39 -0.84
C PHE A 512 14.66 -32.75 -0.14
N TYR A 513 14.60 -33.83 -0.92
CA TYR A 513 14.75 -35.18 -0.38
C TYR A 513 16.24 -35.45 -0.15
N TYR A 514 16.67 -35.39 1.11
CA TYR A 514 17.91 -36.02 1.58
C TYR A 514 17.53 -36.94 2.76
N GLU A 515 17.63 -38.26 2.56
CA GLU A 515 17.26 -39.28 3.55
C GLU A 515 18.44 -39.75 4.44
N GLY A 516 19.49 -38.94 4.60
CA GLY A 516 20.62 -39.26 5.47
C GLY A 516 20.67 -38.38 6.72
N GLU A 517 20.97 -38.95 7.90
CA GLU A 517 21.38 -38.15 9.05
C GLU A 517 22.74 -37.48 8.78
N TRP A 518 22.85 -36.18 9.08
CA TRP A 518 24.10 -35.45 8.99
C TRP A 518 25.05 -35.86 10.13
N PRO A 519 26.27 -36.36 9.84
CA PRO A 519 27.32 -36.39 10.86
C PRO A 519 27.72 -34.95 11.15
N LYS A 520 27.55 -34.52 12.41
CA LYS A 520 27.61 -33.13 12.85
C LYS A 520 28.97 -32.42 12.66
N TYR A 521 30.01 -33.09 12.16
CA TYR A 521 31.38 -32.55 12.12
C TYR A 521 32.29 -33.00 10.96
N ASP A 522 31.76 -33.53 9.85
CA ASP A 522 32.63 -33.94 8.73
C ASP A 522 32.24 -33.30 7.39
N ILE A 523 32.86 -32.15 7.10
CA ILE A 523 32.84 -31.48 5.79
C ILE A 523 33.97 -31.98 4.86
N SER A 524 34.80 -32.94 5.28
CA SER A 524 35.89 -33.47 4.46
C SER A 524 35.41 -34.44 3.36
N GLY A 525 34.14 -34.88 3.42
CA GLY A 525 33.48 -35.65 2.37
C GLY A 525 32.72 -34.83 1.32
N LEU A 526 32.64 -33.50 1.47
CA LEU A 526 31.96 -32.61 0.53
C LEU A 526 32.97 -31.79 -0.26
N VAL A 527 33.06 -32.12 -1.55
CA VAL A 527 33.57 -31.27 -2.63
C VAL A 527 35.10 -31.11 -2.67
N GLY A 528 35.71 -31.81 -3.62
CA GLY A 528 37.06 -31.47 -4.08
C GLY A 528 37.07 -30.06 -4.67
N LEU A 529 37.65 -29.11 -3.94
CA LEU A 529 38.03 -27.81 -4.51
C LEU A 529 39.15 -28.07 -5.52
N SER A 530 38.88 -27.94 -6.82
CA SER A 530 39.96 -27.88 -7.81
C SER A 530 40.54 -26.46 -7.85
N ARG A 531 41.88 -26.36 -7.90
CA ARG A 531 42.57 -25.06 -8.05
C ARG A 531 42.22 -24.42 -9.40
N ARG A 532 42.22 -23.08 -9.45
CA ARG A 532 42.05 -22.28 -10.68
C ARG A 532 42.89 -22.85 -11.83
N GLY A 533 42.22 -23.22 -12.92
CA GLY A 533 42.85 -23.48 -14.22
C GLY A 533 43.33 -24.92 -14.49
N ALA A 534 42.98 -25.92 -13.69
CA ALA A 534 43.34 -27.31 -14.00
C ALA A 534 42.34 -27.96 -14.98
N PRO A 535 42.76 -28.41 -16.18
CA PRO A 535 41.97 -29.29 -17.03
C PRO A 535 41.96 -30.70 -16.45
N LEU A 536 40.81 -31.37 -16.44
CA LEU A 536 40.69 -32.79 -16.13
C LEU A 536 40.73 -33.60 -17.44
N GLY A 537 41.51 -34.68 -17.47
CA GLY A 537 41.81 -35.47 -18.68
C GLY A 537 40.71 -36.46 -19.09
N ASN A 538 40.78 -36.92 -20.35
CA ASN A 538 39.83 -37.83 -21.01
C ASN A 538 40.22 -39.32 -20.87
N SER A 539 39.31 -40.23 -20.47
CA SER A 539 39.17 -41.60 -21.08
C SER A 539 37.92 -42.38 -20.63
N SER A 540 37.47 -43.32 -21.48
CA SER A 540 36.16 -43.97 -21.65
C SER A 540 35.75 -45.12 -20.70
N ASN A 541 34.52 -45.06 -20.13
CA ASN A 541 33.49 -46.13 -20.05
C ASN A 541 32.43 -45.84 -18.96
N ALA A 542 31.37 -45.10 -19.26
CA ALA A 542 30.20 -45.04 -18.38
C ALA A 542 29.05 -45.88 -18.96
N THR A 543 28.75 -46.99 -18.28
CA THR A 543 27.72 -47.95 -18.69
C THR A 543 26.61 -47.99 -17.65
N SER A 544 25.72 -47.00 -17.65
CA SER A 544 24.34 -47.08 -17.12
C SER A 544 23.63 -45.72 -17.20
N TYR A 545 22.31 -45.75 -17.44
CA TYR A 545 21.47 -44.55 -17.31
C TYR A 545 21.48 -44.10 -15.86
N MET A 546 21.96 -42.89 -15.60
CA MET A 546 21.76 -42.23 -14.30
C MET A 546 21.11 -40.86 -14.57
N PRO A 547 19.84 -40.66 -14.17
CA PRO A 547 19.22 -39.35 -14.22
C PRO A 547 19.97 -38.42 -13.25
N ALA A 548 20.58 -37.36 -13.78
CA ALA A 548 21.10 -36.27 -12.96
C ALA A 548 20.10 -35.11 -12.99
N TYR A 549 19.90 -34.46 -11.85
CA TYR A 549 19.17 -33.20 -11.78
C TYR A 549 19.88 -32.24 -10.83
N ALA A 550 19.81 -30.95 -11.15
CA ALA A 550 20.27 -29.88 -10.29
C ALA A 550 19.07 -29.06 -9.83
N THR A 551 18.78 -29.09 -8.52
CA THR A 551 17.86 -28.12 -7.95
C THR A 551 18.64 -26.86 -7.61
N ILE A 552 18.30 -25.76 -8.29
CA ILE A 552 18.91 -24.45 -8.07
C ILE A 552 17.87 -23.58 -7.38
N VAL A 553 18.22 -23.09 -6.19
CA VAL A 553 17.37 -22.18 -5.42
C VAL A 553 17.90 -20.76 -5.55
N ASN A 554 17.12 -19.90 -6.19
CA ASN A 554 17.47 -18.49 -6.36
C ASN A 554 16.94 -17.67 -5.18
N LEU A 555 17.80 -17.41 -4.21
CA LEU A 555 17.49 -16.57 -3.04
C LEU A 555 17.90 -15.10 -3.23
N THR A 556 18.17 -14.68 -4.47
CA THR A 556 18.55 -13.30 -4.79
C THR A 556 17.31 -12.52 -5.26
N PRO A 557 17.33 -11.16 -5.20
CA PRO A 557 16.24 -10.33 -5.72
C PRO A 557 16.22 -10.23 -7.26
N HIS A 558 17.08 -11.00 -7.96
CA HIS A 558 17.27 -10.95 -9.39
C HIS A 558 16.83 -12.27 -10.03
N ASN A 559 16.28 -12.24 -11.24
CA ASN A 559 16.03 -13.48 -11.98
C ASN A 559 17.35 -14.07 -12.48
N PHE A 560 17.52 -15.38 -12.38
CA PHE A 560 18.59 -16.07 -13.10
C PHE A 560 18.02 -16.44 -14.47
N LYS A 561 18.43 -15.70 -15.49
CA LYS A 561 18.00 -15.90 -16.86
C LYS A 561 18.86 -16.95 -17.52
N HIS A 562 18.25 -18.04 -17.98
CA HIS A 562 18.95 -19.05 -18.76
C HIS A 562 19.17 -18.49 -20.16
N VAL A 563 20.41 -18.10 -20.45
CA VAL A 563 20.79 -17.49 -21.72
C VAL A 563 21.31 -18.51 -22.74
N GLY A 564 21.08 -19.80 -22.45
CA GLY A 564 21.38 -20.92 -23.34
C GLY A 564 22.65 -21.67 -22.98
N GLY A 565 23.21 -22.34 -23.99
CA GLY A 565 24.34 -23.26 -23.84
C GLY A 565 24.66 -23.91 -25.19
N PRO A 566 25.78 -24.64 -25.31
CA PRO A 566 26.02 -25.48 -26.46
C PRO A 566 24.96 -26.57 -26.54
N LYS A 567 24.66 -27.03 -27.77
CA LYS A 567 23.68 -28.10 -27.98
C LYS A 567 24.12 -29.36 -27.22
N ALA A 568 23.35 -29.72 -26.19
CA ALA A 568 23.59 -30.84 -25.29
C ALA A 568 23.28 -32.20 -25.98
N TYR A 569 23.97 -32.52 -27.08
CA TYR A 569 23.70 -33.69 -27.94
C TYR A 569 23.84 -35.07 -27.25
N GLN A 570 24.45 -35.07 -26.06
CA GLN A 570 24.72 -36.25 -25.24
C GLN A 570 23.60 -36.54 -24.24
N PHE A 571 22.61 -35.65 -24.17
CA PHE A 571 21.49 -35.73 -23.24
C PHE A 571 20.20 -36.07 -24.00
N TYR A 572 19.44 -37.02 -23.46
CA TYR A 572 18.07 -37.30 -23.90
C TYR A 572 17.08 -36.27 -23.33
N LYS A 573 17.35 -35.75 -22.12
CA LYS A 573 16.59 -34.66 -21.49
C LYS A 573 17.54 -33.57 -21.02
N TRP A 574 17.25 -32.33 -21.38
CA TRP A 574 17.96 -31.12 -20.92
C TRP A 574 16.92 -30.02 -20.68
N ASP A 575 16.58 -29.78 -19.42
CA ASP A 575 15.44 -28.95 -19.00
C ASP A 575 15.87 -27.73 -18.14
N PHE A 576 17.04 -27.18 -18.44
CA PHE A 576 17.49 -25.93 -17.84
C PHE A 576 16.69 -24.76 -18.41
N ASP A 577 16.19 -23.90 -17.52
CA ASP A 577 15.39 -22.73 -17.86
C ASP A 577 15.59 -21.62 -16.82
N ASP A 578 14.96 -20.47 -17.05
CA ASP A 578 14.90 -19.35 -16.13
C ASP A 578 14.53 -19.77 -14.70
N ILE A 579 15.21 -19.16 -13.73
CA ILE A 579 14.94 -19.38 -12.31
C ILE A 579 14.57 -18.02 -11.70
N PRO A 580 13.27 -17.73 -11.51
CA PRO A 580 12.84 -16.46 -10.99
C PRO A 580 13.40 -16.17 -9.59
N SER A 581 13.51 -14.88 -9.26
CA SER A 581 13.85 -14.41 -7.91
C SER A 581 12.95 -15.07 -6.86
N GLY A 582 13.55 -15.63 -5.80
CA GLY A 582 12.86 -16.29 -4.69
C GLY A 582 12.31 -17.69 -5.00
N LYS A 583 12.61 -18.27 -6.18
CA LYS A 583 12.10 -19.58 -6.59
C LYS A 583 13.22 -20.63 -6.66
N GLY A 584 12.84 -21.89 -6.46
CA GLY A 584 13.66 -23.06 -6.77
C GLY A 584 13.24 -23.68 -8.09
N ARG A 585 14.19 -24.22 -8.86
CA ARG A 585 13.91 -25.01 -10.04
C ARG A 585 14.74 -26.27 -10.03
N ARG A 586 14.09 -27.43 -10.19
CA ARG A 586 14.74 -28.68 -10.59
C ARG A 586 15.04 -28.63 -12.08
N ASN A 587 16.31 -28.78 -12.44
CA ASN A 587 16.78 -28.82 -13.82
C ASN A 587 17.24 -30.25 -14.14
N ASP A 588 16.48 -30.96 -14.97
CA ASP A 588 16.80 -32.35 -15.33
C ASP A 588 17.82 -32.42 -16.48
N ALA A 589 18.81 -33.30 -16.31
CA ALA A 589 19.84 -33.62 -17.30
C ALA A 589 20.07 -35.14 -17.39
N TRP A 590 19.45 -35.80 -18.37
CA TRP A 590 19.51 -37.26 -18.51
C TRP A 590 20.41 -37.65 -19.68
N TYR A 591 21.45 -38.44 -19.44
CA TYR A 591 22.40 -38.89 -20.47
C TYR A 591 21.79 -39.90 -21.46
N LYS A 592 22.25 -39.87 -22.71
CA LYS A 592 21.88 -40.80 -23.79
C LYS A 592 22.84 -42.01 -23.82
N GLN A 593 22.32 -43.23 -23.88
CA GLN A 593 23.07 -44.49 -23.65
C GLN A 593 23.98 -44.97 -24.81
N ALA A 594 23.89 -44.42 -26.03
CA ALA A 594 24.49 -45.08 -27.20
C ALA A 594 25.42 -44.19 -28.05
N GLY A 595 26.70 -44.57 -28.15
CA GLY A 595 27.66 -44.06 -29.13
C GLY A 595 28.26 -42.68 -28.83
N VAL A 596 28.14 -42.21 -27.59
CA VAL A 596 28.53 -40.86 -27.20
C VAL A 596 29.75 -40.90 -26.27
N ASP A 597 30.78 -40.15 -26.63
CA ASP A 597 31.99 -39.99 -25.83
C ASP A 597 31.70 -39.17 -24.56
N LEU A 598 31.66 -39.82 -23.40
CA LEU A 598 31.46 -39.17 -22.09
C LEU A 598 32.73 -38.48 -21.57
N THR A 599 33.82 -38.43 -22.35
CA THR A 599 35.02 -37.67 -21.99
C THR A 599 34.84 -36.16 -22.22
N THR A 600 33.99 -35.77 -23.16
CA THR A 600 33.69 -34.36 -23.46
C THR A 600 32.23 -34.08 -23.17
N THR A 601 31.91 -33.49 -22.01
CA THR A 601 30.51 -33.18 -21.69
C THR A 601 30.09 -31.83 -22.24
N ASN A 602 29.05 -31.79 -23.07
CA ASN A 602 28.43 -30.58 -23.62
C ASN A 602 27.18 -30.13 -22.84
N GLY A 603 27.00 -30.60 -21.61
CA GLY A 603 25.93 -30.15 -20.72
C GLY A 603 26.29 -28.84 -20.04
N TYR A 604 26.11 -27.71 -20.71
CA TYR A 604 26.27 -26.39 -20.09
C TYR A 604 24.96 -25.60 -20.13
N ALA A 605 24.61 -25.01 -19.00
CA ALA A 605 23.57 -24.00 -18.89
C ALA A 605 24.23 -22.70 -18.43
N TYR A 606 24.12 -21.66 -19.24
CA TYR A 606 24.62 -20.33 -18.96
C TYR A 606 23.53 -19.48 -18.34
N TYR A 607 23.84 -18.81 -17.24
CA TYR A 607 22.92 -17.95 -16.53
C TYR A 607 23.45 -16.53 -16.41
N GLU A 608 22.58 -15.57 -16.70
CA GLU A 608 22.77 -14.16 -16.37
C GLU A 608 21.90 -13.78 -15.18
N ILE A 609 22.42 -12.95 -14.28
CA ILE A 609 21.67 -12.44 -13.15
C ILE A 609 21.06 -11.09 -13.55
N GLU A 610 19.77 -11.10 -13.87
CA GLU A 610 19.04 -9.99 -14.47
C GLU A 610 19.17 -8.70 -13.65
N GLY A 611 19.54 -7.59 -14.30
CA GLY A 611 19.79 -6.31 -13.62
C GLY A 611 21.17 -6.20 -12.99
N THR A 612 22.08 -7.13 -13.27
CA THR A 612 23.49 -7.08 -12.85
C THR A 612 24.43 -7.44 -14.03
N ASN A 613 25.75 -7.27 -13.84
CA ASN A 613 26.77 -7.76 -14.78
C ASN A 613 27.30 -9.16 -14.42
N GLN A 614 26.67 -9.84 -13.46
CA GLN A 614 27.13 -11.13 -12.95
C GLN A 614 26.56 -12.30 -13.76
N LYS A 615 27.37 -13.34 -13.91
CA LYS A 615 27.02 -14.56 -14.65
C LYS A 615 27.52 -15.80 -13.92
N PHE A 616 26.84 -16.91 -14.09
CA PHE A 616 27.34 -18.21 -13.66
C PHE A 616 26.93 -19.30 -14.65
N ASN A 617 27.66 -20.41 -14.63
CA ASN A 617 27.39 -21.54 -15.51
C ASN A 617 27.18 -22.80 -14.68
N VAL A 618 26.29 -23.68 -15.14
CA VAL A 618 26.09 -25.01 -14.58
C VAL A 618 26.59 -26.01 -15.60
N HIS A 619 27.61 -26.77 -15.22
CA HIS A 619 28.20 -27.81 -16.04
C HIS A 619 27.73 -29.14 -15.48
N VAL A 620 26.97 -29.90 -16.28
CA VAL A 620 26.66 -31.29 -15.98
C VAL A 620 27.74 -32.11 -16.67
N THR A 621 28.72 -32.55 -15.88
CA THR A 621 29.94 -33.19 -16.35
C THR A 621 30.05 -34.63 -15.86
N THR A 622 31.06 -35.33 -16.36
CA THR A 622 31.46 -36.66 -15.93
C THR A 622 32.93 -36.64 -15.53
N ASN A 623 33.28 -37.37 -14.47
CA ASN A 623 34.67 -37.61 -14.08
C ASN A 623 34.90 -39.12 -14.07
N MET A 624 35.63 -39.62 -15.08
CA MET A 624 35.78 -41.06 -15.27
C MET A 624 36.89 -41.69 -14.42
N ASP A 625 37.68 -40.90 -13.68
CA ASP A 625 38.62 -41.42 -12.67
C ASP A 625 37.91 -41.71 -11.33
N ASP A 626 36.67 -41.25 -11.17
CA ASP A 626 35.83 -41.50 -10.00
C ASP A 626 34.86 -42.65 -10.25
N VAL A 627 35.33 -43.87 -9.97
CA VAL A 627 34.56 -45.11 -10.07
C VAL A 627 33.36 -45.16 -9.12
N ARG A 628 33.29 -44.28 -8.10
CA ARG A 628 32.17 -44.23 -7.15
C ARG A 628 31.12 -43.20 -7.55
N SER A 629 31.51 -42.15 -8.26
CA SER A 629 30.61 -41.06 -8.65
C SER A 629 31.02 -40.47 -10.00
N PRO A 630 30.71 -41.17 -11.11
CA PRO A 630 31.17 -40.79 -12.44
C PRO A 630 30.48 -39.54 -12.98
N GLN A 631 29.37 -39.10 -12.37
CA GLN A 631 28.63 -37.89 -12.75
C GLN A 631 28.84 -36.77 -11.74
N ARG A 632 29.00 -35.54 -12.23
CA ARG A 632 29.20 -34.35 -11.41
C ARG A 632 28.42 -33.16 -11.94
N ILE A 633 28.03 -32.28 -11.03
CA ILE A 633 27.42 -30.99 -11.37
C ILE A 633 28.33 -29.91 -10.83
N ARG A 634 28.95 -29.15 -11.72
CA ARG A 634 29.84 -28.04 -11.39
C ARG A 634 29.13 -26.72 -11.64
N PHE A 635 29.02 -25.92 -10.59
CA PHE A 635 28.63 -24.52 -10.65
C PHE A 635 29.89 -23.68 -10.83
N ASP A 636 30.09 -23.14 -12.03
CA ASP A 636 31.14 -22.16 -12.30
C ASP A 636 30.63 -20.75 -11.97
N LEU A 637 31.07 -20.23 -10.83
CA LEU A 637 30.68 -18.94 -10.26
C LEU A 637 31.77 -17.88 -10.49
N GLN A 638 32.70 -18.09 -11.43
CA GLN A 638 33.79 -17.15 -11.69
C GLN A 638 33.29 -15.79 -12.18
N GLY A 639 32.19 -15.75 -12.93
CA GLY A 639 31.51 -14.50 -13.32
C GLY A 639 30.92 -13.73 -12.14
N MET A 640 30.95 -14.30 -10.93
CA MET A 640 30.58 -13.67 -9.66
C MET A 640 31.80 -13.43 -8.75
N GLY A 641 33.01 -13.78 -9.19
CA GLY A 641 34.23 -13.72 -8.37
C GLY A 641 34.36 -14.83 -7.32
N MET A 642 33.52 -15.87 -7.36
CA MET A 642 33.38 -16.87 -6.29
C MET A 642 34.02 -18.24 -6.61
N GLY A 643 34.73 -18.36 -7.74
CA GLY A 643 35.38 -19.62 -8.14
C GLY A 643 34.37 -20.64 -8.69
N ALA A 644 34.53 -21.92 -8.37
CA ALA A 644 33.58 -22.96 -8.79
C ALA A 644 33.32 -23.96 -7.66
N LYS A 645 32.13 -24.55 -7.66
CA LYS A 645 31.73 -25.59 -6.70
C LYS A 645 31.23 -26.81 -7.44
N GLU A 646 31.74 -27.98 -7.10
CA GLU A 646 31.42 -29.24 -7.77
C GLU A 646 30.68 -30.18 -6.81
N TYR A 647 29.62 -30.82 -7.28
CA TYR A 647 28.83 -31.78 -6.50
C TYR A 647 28.87 -33.12 -7.21
N THR A 648 29.19 -34.18 -6.45
CA THR A 648 29.06 -35.56 -6.92
C THR A 648 27.57 -35.92 -6.99
N VAL A 649 27.14 -36.52 -8.10
CA VAL A 649 25.80 -37.12 -8.17
C VAL A 649 25.88 -38.47 -7.45
N PRO A 650 25.11 -38.70 -6.38
CA PRO A 650 25.15 -39.98 -5.66
C PRO A 650 24.75 -41.12 -6.61
N SER A 651 25.55 -42.19 -6.68
CA SER A 651 25.12 -43.43 -7.30
C SER A 651 24.05 -44.09 -6.42
N SER A 652 22.93 -44.50 -7.00
CA SER A 652 21.93 -45.35 -6.33
C SER A 652 22.51 -46.68 -5.88
#